data_AF-A0A8T2JDN8-F1
#
_entry.id   AF-A0A8T2JDN8-F1
#
_cell.length_a   1.000
_cell.length_b   1.000
_cell.length_c   1.000
_cell.angle_alpha   90.00
_cell.angle_beta   90.00
_cell.angle_gamma   90.00
#
_symmetry.space_group_name_H-M   'P 1'
#
loop_
_entity.id
_entity.type
_entity.pdbx_description
1 polymer ?
#
loop_
_entity_poly.entity_id
_entity_poly.type
_entity_poly.pdbx_seq_one_letter_code
_entity_poly.pdbx_strand_id
1 'polypeptide(L)'
;MLDFLAENNLCGQAILRIVSRGNAIIAELLRLSEFVPGVFKLKDKADQQKYGDIIFDFSYFKGPETCEGRLEAKLELQDLDEEFRENNIEILTRFYLAFESVHKYIVDLNRYLDDLNEGIYIQQTLETVLLNEDGKQLLCEALYLYGVMLLVIDQKIEGDIRERMLVSYYRYSAARSSADSNMDDICKLLRSTGYSSQPGVKRPPNYPESYFSRVPISETFISMVIGRLRSDDIYNQVSAYPLPEHRSTALANQAAMLYVILYFHPTTLHTHQAKMREIVDKYFPDNWVISIYMGITVNLMEVWEPYKAAKTALNYTLDLPNIKEQGTRNSKIVESLHPQVQQFLKEGFLREEFVLDNIPKLLNCLRDCNVAIRWLMLHTADSVYDSNNKRLRQVKDQVLADSKYNSKILFQLLLDTAQFEFLLKEMFRQMLSEKQSKWESYKKEGSERMTELADVFSGVKPLTRVEKNEHLQAWFREIAKQIQSLNYDDSTAAGRKTVQLIQALEEVQEFHQLENNLQVCQFLADTRKFLHQMIRIINIKEEVLITMQIVGDLSYAWQLIDSFTLIMQESIRASPAMVTKLRATFLKLASALDLPLLRINQANSPDLISVSQYYSGELVSYVRKVLQIIPESMFTCLAKIIKLQTHDIIEVPTRLDKDKLRDYAQLGARYEVAKLTNAISIFTEGILMMKTTLVGIIKVDPKQLLEDGIRKELVKRVAVALHKGLIFNPRAKPSELMPKLKEMAATMDGFHRSFEYIQDYVSIYGLKIWQEEVSRIVNYNVEQECNNFLRTKIQDWQSMYQSTHIPIPKFPPVDESMTFIGRLCREILRITDPKVTCYIDQMNTWYDMKTHQEVTNNYLFSEIQDSLGTFGLNGLDRLLCFMIVKELQNFIRLYQRLILKDRTAQETLRALQKVVTPVKGIVANSAKIYSAAITKTQKIWPVYLMP
;
A
#
# COMPACT_ATOMS: atom_id res chain seq x y z
N MET A 1 -33.19 8.05 25.02
CA MET A 1 -32.74 9.20 24.20
C MET A 1 -32.80 8.76 22.75
N LEU A 2 -33.32 9.60 21.85
CA LEU A 2 -33.25 9.32 20.41
C LEU A 2 -31.77 9.13 20.02
N ASP A 3 -31.51 8.13 19.18
CA ASP A 3 -30.18 7.87 18.61
C ASP A 3 -29.70 9.13 17.87
N PHE A 4 -28.54 9.66 18.28
CA PHE A 4 -28.02 10.92 17.73
C PHE A 4 -27.69 10.79 16.24
N LEU A 5 -27.35 9.58 15.80
CA LEU A 5 -27.01 9.26 14.43
C LEU A 5 -28.22 8.77 13.61
N ALA A 6 -29.42 8.77 14.18
CA ALA A 6 -30.62 8.41 13.43
C ALA A 6 -30.83 9.32 12.21
N GLU A 7 -31.37 8.77 11.13
CA GLU A 7 -31.57 9.50 9.86
C GLU A 7 -32.45 10.75 10.00
N ASN A 8 -33.35 10.75 11.00
CA ASN A 8 -34.23 11.88 11.30
C ASN A 8 -33.55 13.00 12.10
N ASN A 9 -32.36 12.76 12.69
CA ASN A 9 -31.59 13.79 13.39
C ASN A 9 -30.66 14.51 12.41
N LEU A 10 -31.15 15.58 11.81
CA LEU A 10 -30.40 16.39 10.84
C LEU A 10 -29.10 16.97 11.42
N CYS A 11 -29.07 17.29 12.71
CA CYS A 11 -27.87 17.80 13.39
C CYS A 11 -26.76 16.74 13.42
N GLY A 12 -27.07 15.54 13.91
CA GLY A 12 -26.11 14.43 13.96
C GLY A 12 -25.66 13.98 12.57
N GLN A 13 -26.58 13.92 11.62
CA GLN A 13 -26.28 13.57 10.22
C GLN A 13 -25.38 14.60 9.53
N ALA A 14 -25.54 15.90 9.82
CA ALA A 14 -24.70 16.94 9.23
C ALA A 14 -23.23 16.81 9.66
N ILE A 15 -22.96 16.69 10.96
CA ILE A 15 -21.60 16.51 11.46
C ILE A 15 -21.00 15.15 11.06
N LEU A 16 -21.80 14.08 11.05
CA LEU A 16 -21.37 12.76 10.58
C LEU A 16 -20.91 12.81 9.11
N ARG A 17 -21.65 13.52 8.23
CA ARG A 17 -21.25 13.74 6.83
C ARG A 17 -19.96 14.53 6.70
N ILE A 18 -19.76 15.56 7.54
CA ILE A 18 -18.50 16.31 7.57
C ILE A 18 -17.34 15.37 7.93
N VAL A 19 -17.42 14.66 9.05
CA VAL A 19 -16.38 13.71 9.50
C VAL A 19 -16.12 12.59 8.47
N SER A 20 -17.18 12.06 7.86
CA SER A 20 -17.07 11.08 6.76
C SER A 20 -16.28 11.64 5.57
N ARG A 21 -16.60 12.85 5.10
CA ARG A 21 -15.84 13.53 4.04
C ARG A 21 -14.39 13.75 4.43
N GLY A 22 -14.12 14.01 5.72
CA GLY A 22 -12.75 14.23 6.19
C GLY A 22 -11.84 13.03 5.98
N ASN A 23 -12.32 11.83 6.31
CA ASN A 23 -11.58 10.60 6.04
C ASN A 23 -11.39 10.34 4.54
N ALA A 24 -12.39 10.65 3.71
CA ALA A 24 -12.28 10.54 2.25
C ALA A 24 -11.26 11.51 1.65
N ILE A 25 -11.22 12.76 2.12
CA ILE A 25 -10.23 13.76 1.68
C ILE A 25 -8.82 13.31 2.03
N ILE A 26 -8.57 12.82 3.25
CA ILE A 26 -7.23 12.34 3.65
C ILE A 26 -6.80 11.17 2.75
N ALA A 27 -7.70 10.22 2.46
CA ALA A 27 -7.40 9.11 1.56
C ALA A 27 -7.06 9.59 0.14
N GLU A 28 -7.79 10.56 -0.41
CA GLU A 28 -7.49 11.13 -1.73
C GLU A 28 -6.18 11.92 -1.74
N LEU A 29 -5.86 12.68 -0.68
CA LEU A 29 -4.57 13.37 -0.54
C LEU A 29 -3.40 12.40 -0.49
N LEU A 30 -3.52 11.31 0.29
CA LEU A 30 -2.50 10.28 0.35
C LEU A 30 -2.35 9.56 -1.00
N ARG A 31 -3.45 9.23 -1.67
CA ARG A 31 -3.45 8.65 -3.02
C ARG A 31 -2.76 9.57 -4.02
N LEU A 32 -3.12 10.85 -4.07
CA LEU A 32 -2.55 11.83 -4.98
C LEU A 32 -1.07 12.09 -4.72
N SER A 33 -0.60 11.94 -3.48
CA SER A 33 0.81 12.16 -3.16
C SER A 33 1.77 11.25 -3.93
N GLU A 34 1.31 10.09 -4.39
CA GLU A 34 2.09 9.17 -5.23
C GLU A 34 2.17 9.59 -6.71
N PHE A 35 1.26 10.46 -7.15
CA PHE A 35 1.12 10.91 -8.54
C PHE A 35 1.59 12.36 -8.75
N VAL A 36 2.36 12.92 -7.81
CA VAL A 36 2.95 14.27 -7.95
C VAL A 36 3.92 14.27 -9.15
N PRO A 37 3.64 15.03 -10.24
CA PRO A 37 4.47 14.94 -11.44
C PRO A 37 5.89 15.47 -11.18
N GLY A 38 6.89 14.69 -11.60
CA GLY A 38 8.31 14.98 -11.34
C GLY A 38 8.78 16.35 -11.88
N VAL A 39 8.20 16.80 -12.99
CA VAL A 39 8.53 18.08 -13.65
C VAL A 39 8.29 19.30 -12.75
N PHE A 40 7.34 19.25 -11.82
CA PHE A 40 7.08 20.34 -10.87
C PHE A 40 8.11 20.41 -9.73
N LYS A 41 8.87 19.33 -9.51
CA LYS A 41 9.96 19.29 -8.53
C LYS A 41 11.18 20.09 -9.00
N LEU A 42 11.37 20.22 -10.33
CA LEU A 42 12.51 20.91 -10.95
C LEU A 42 13.87 20.50 -10.33
N LYS A 43 14.06 19.22 -10.01
CA LYS A 43 15.30 18.72 -9.37
C LYS A 43 16.45 18.60 -10.36
N ASP A 44 16.17 18.23 -11.59
CA ASP A 44 17.18 18.00 -12.62
C ASP A 44 17.51 19.28 -13.38
N LYS A 45 18.80 19.49 -13.68
CA LYS A 45 19.26 20.66 -14.46
C LYS A 45 18.61 20.72 -15.85
N ALA A 46 18.30 19.57 -16.44
CA ALA A 46 17.62 19.48 -17.73
C ALA A 46 16.18 20.02 -17.64
N ASP A 47 15.43 19.64 -16.61
CA ASP A 47 14.07 20.13 -16.39
C ASP A 47 14.05 21.62 -16.04
N GLN A 48 15.02 22.10 -15.25
CA GLN A 48 15.16 23.52 -14.95
C GLN A 48 15.43 24.34 -16.22
N GLN A 49 16.31 23.87 -17.09
CA GLN A 49 16.62 24.54 -18.36
C GLN A 49 15.44 24.52 -19.33
N LYS A 50 14.66 23.43 -19.34
CA LYS A 50 13.56 23.25 -20.28
C LYS A 50 12.28 23.94 -19.82
N TYR A 51 11.85 23.72 -18.58
CA TYR A 51 10.55 24.15 -18.07
C TYR A 51 10.60 25.31 -17.08
N GLY A 52 11.79 25.76 -16.67
CA GLY A 52 11.94 26.83 -15.68
C GLY A 52 11.36 28.18 -16.12
N ASP A 53 11.23 28.41 -17.42
CA ASP A 53 10.62 29.63 -17.98
C ASP A 53 9.08 29.58 -18.07
N ILE A 54 8.44 28.41 -17.88
CA ILE A 54 6.98 28.24 -17.99
C ILE A 54 6.32 27.82 -16.66
N ILE A 55 7.08 27.22 -15.74
CA ILE A 55 6.60 26.81 -14.42
C ILE A 55 6.92 27.91 -13.41
N PHE A 56 5.87 28.52 -12.86
CA PHE A 56 6.00 29.61 -11.88
C PHE A 56 5.42 29.20 -10.53
N ASP A 57 5.96 29.74 -9.44
CA ASP A 57 5.37 29.65 -8.10
C ASP A 57 4.47 30.87 -7.81
N PHE A 58 4.05 31.07 -6.55
CA PHE A 58 3.17 32.18 -6.17
C PHE A 58 3.76 33.58 -6.43
N SER A 59 5.05 33.70 -6.78
CA SER A 59 5.60 34.98 -7.27
C SER A 59 4.95 35.45 -8.57
N TYR A 60 4.36 34.55 -9.36
CA TYR A 60 3.59 34.87 -10.57
C TYR A 60 2.52 35.95 -10.32
N PHE A 61 1.78 35.82 -9.21
CA PHE A 61 0.68 36.75 -8.88
C PHE A 61 1.15 38.18 -8.57
N LYS A 62 2.45 38.42 -8.39
CA LYS A 62 3.00 39.78 -8.19
C LYS A 62 3.21 40.55 -9.50
N GLY A 63 3.28 39.86 -10.64
CA GLY A 63 3.46 40.49 -11.95
C GLY A 63 3.09 39.58 -13.12
N PRO A 64 1.81 39.18 -13.26
CA PRO A 64 1.36 38.26 -14.30
C PRO A 64 1.70 38.75 -15.71
N GLU A 65 1.52 40.05 -15.98
CA GLU A 65 1.78 40.66 -17.30
C GLU A 65 3.24 40.50 -17.75
N THR A 66 4.20 40.58 -16.81
CA THR A 66 5.62 40.40 -17.13
C THR A 66 5.93 38.94 -17.49
N CYS A 67 5.33 37.99 -16.77
CA CYS A 67 5.49 36.56 -17.03
C CYS A 67 4.88 36.17 -18.38
N GLU A 68 3.62 36.56 -18.62
CA GLU A 68 2.93 36.27 -19.88
C GLU A 68 3.59 36.98 -21.07
N GLY A 69 4.00 38.24 -20.92
CA GLY A 69 4.73 38.97 -21.98
C GLY A 69 6.07 38.31 -22.37
N ARG A 70 6.77 37.65 -21.42
CA ARG A 70 7.97 36.86 -21.72
C ARG A 70 7.67 35.60 -22.53
N LEU A 71 6.53 34.95 -22.25
CA LEU A 71 6.09 33.78 -23.00
C LEU A 71 5.64 34.17 -24.40
N GLU A 72 4.87 35.25 -24.52
CA GLU A 72 4.39 35.77 -25.80
C GLU A 72 5.50 36.26 -26.72
N ALA A 73 6.60 36.77 -26.16
CA ALA A 73 7.74 37.23 -26.93
C ALA A 73 8.48 36.12 -27.70
N LYS A 74 8.31 34.84 -27.33
CA LYS A 74 9.00 33.71 -27.97
C LYS A 74 8.02 32.61 -28.38
N LEU A 75 7.86 32.40 -29.68
CA LEU A 75 7.03 31.33 -30.25
C LEU A 75 7.41 29.93 -29.72
N GLU A 76 8.70 29.69 -29.46
CA GLU A 76 9.18 28.41 -28.90
C GLU A 76 8.67 28.16 -27.47
N LEU A 77 8.54 29.22 -26.66
CA LEU A 77 8.01 29.10 -25.30
C LEU A 77 6.49 28.92 -25.29
N GLN A 78 5.78 29.54 -26.24
CA GLN A 78 4.33 29.36 -26.38
C GLN A 78 3.98 27.90 -26.74
N ASP A 79 4.65 27.33 -27.74
CA ASP A 79 4.43 25.94 -28.15
C ASP A 79 4.79 24.97 -27.01
N LEU A 80 5.86 25.27 -26.27
CA LEU A 80 6.26 24.48 -25.10
C LEU A 80 5.24 24.57 -23.94
N ASP A 81 4.70 25.76 -23.65
CA ASP A 81 3.68 25.95 -22.61
C ASP A 81 2.35 25.27 -23.00
N GLU A 82 1.98 25.28 -24.28
CA GLU A 82 0.80 24.58 -24.79
C GLU A 82 0.99 23.04 -24.74
N GLU A 83 2.16 22.53 -25.15
CA GLU A 83 2.51 21.11 -24.97
C GLU A 83 2.47 20.72 -23.48
N PHE A 84 3.01 21.57 -22.60
CA PHE A 84 3.02 21.30 -21.16
C PHE A 84 1.62 21.27 -20.57
N ARG A 85 0.74 22.19 -21.00
CA ARG A 85 -0.68 22.23 -20.62
C ARG A 85 -1.41 20.95 -21.04
N GLU A 86 -1.31 20.57 -22.32
CA GLU A 86 -2.00 19.39 -22.88
C GLU A 86 -1.64 18.11 -22.11
N ASN A 87 -0.39 17.98 -21.66
CA ASN A 87 0.10 16.80 -20.95
C ASN A 87 -0.21 16.77 -19.44
N ASN A 88 -0.46 17.92 -18.78
CA ASN A 88 -0.57 18.00 -17.32
C ASN A 88 -1.92 18.50 -16.80
N ILE A 89 -2.81 19.05 -17.63
CA ILE A 89 -4.04 19.69 -17.16
C ILE A 89 -4.97 18.74 -16.39
N GLU A 90 -5.05 17.47 -16.79
CA GLU A 90 -5.92 16.47 -16.14
C GLU A 90 -5.47 16.19 -14.70
N ILE A 91 -4.17 15.92 -14.50
CA ILE A 91 -3.63 15.67 -13.17
C ILE A 91 -3.69 16.94 -12.30
N LEU A 92 -3.39 18.11 -12.86
CA LEU A 92 -3.50 19.40 -12.16
C LEU A 92 -4.93 19.67 -11.68
N THR A 93 -5.94 19.35 -12.51
CA THR A 93 -7.36 19.48 -12.14
C THR A 93 -7.69 18.61 -10.93
N ARG A 94 -7.19 17.37 -10.89
CA ARG A 94 -7.43 16.45 -9.78
C ARG A 94 -6.80 16.94 -8.47
N PHE A 95 -5.56 17.47 -8.53
CA PHE A 95 -4.92 18.09 -7.36
C PHE A 95 -5.68 19.33 -6.87
N TYR A 96 -6.11 20.21 -7.79
CA TYR A 96 -6.92 21.38 -7.43
C TYR A 96 -8.22 20.99 -6.72
N LEU A 97 -8.97 20.00 -7.22
CA LEU A 97 -10.21 19.54 -6.60
C LEU A 97 -9.99 18.96 -5.19
N ALA A 98 -8.88 18.25 -4.97
CA ALA A 98 -8.52 17.75 -3.65
C ALA A 98 -8.21 18.91 -2.67
N PHE A 99 -7.46 19.90 -3.13
CA PHE A 99 -7.15 21.13 -2.39
C PHE A 99 -8.39 21.98 -2.07
N GLU A 100 -9.29 22.13 -3.04
CA GLU A 100 -10.59 22.78 -2.86
C GLU A 100 -11.44 22.04 -1.83
N SER A 101 -11.42 20.71 -1.84
CA SER A 101 -12.17 19.90 -0.88
C SER A 101 -11.72 20.11 0.57
N VAL A 102 -10.42 20.36 0.81
CA VAL A 102 -9.87 20.69 2.13
C VAL A 102 -10.38 22.06 2.61
N HIS A 103 -10.39 23.06 1.73
CA HIS A 103 -10.94 24.38 2.05
C HIS A 103 -12.45 24.29 2.31
N LYS A 104 -13.19 23.57 1.46
CA LYS A 104 -14.63 23.35 1.61
C LYS A 104 -14.97 22.63 2.92
N TYR A 105 -14.16 21.66 3.34
CA TYR A 105 -14.35 20.95 4.60
C TYR A 105 -14.41 21.91 5.79
N ILE A 106 -13.47 22.85 5.88
CA ILE A 106 -13.43 23.77 7.01
C ILE A 106 -14.52 24.84 6.93
N VAL A 107 -14.88 25.28 5.72
CA VAL A 107 -16.03 26.18 5.50
C VAL A 107 -17.33 25.51 5.94
N ASP A 108 -17.54 24.24 5.57
CA ASP A 108 -18.72 23.46 5.97
C ASP A 108 -18.76 23.25 7.50
N LEU A 109 -17.60 23.01 8.14
CA LEU A 109 -17.51 22.88 9.60
C LEU A 109 -17.85 24.20 10.31
N ASN A 110 -17.28 25.32 9.87
CA ASN A 110 -17.58 26.63 10.45
C ASN A 110 -19.06 26.96 10.29
N ARG A 111 -19.63 26.72 9.11
CA ARG A 111 -21.07 26.88 8.87
C ARG A 111 -21.92 26.02 9.81
N TYR A 112 -21.54 24.76 10.02
CA TYR A 112 -22.25 23.90 10.97
C TYR A 112 -22.21 24.43 12.41
N LEU A 113 -21.09 25.02 12.82
CA LEU A 113 -20.97 25.68 14.13
C LEU A 113 -21.82 26.95 14.21
N ASP A 114 -21.89 27.73 13.14
CA ASP A 114 -22.75 28.91 13.04
C ASP A 114 -24.23 28.51 13.10
N ASP A 115 -24.64 27.47 12.35
CA ASP A 115 -26.00 26.91 12.36
C ASP A 115 -26.43 26.45 13.78
N LEU A 116 -25.49 25.91 14.57
CA LEU A 116 -25.71 25.55 15.99
C LEU A 116 -25.87 26.78 16.88
N ASN A 117 -25.13 27.86 16.62
CA ASN A 117 -25.22 29.11 17.38
C ASN A 117 -26.50 29.89 17.05
N GLU A 118 -26.92 29.86 15.79
CA GLU A 118 -28.15 30.49 15.30
C GLU A 118 -29.41 29.70 15.66
N GLY A 119 -29.26 28.47 16.18
CA GLY A 119 -30.36 27.63 16.62
C GLY A 119 -31.17 27.02 15.47
N ILE A 120 -30.55 26.84 14.29
CA ILE A 120 -31.16 26.21 13.12
C ILE A 120 -31.57 24.76 13.43
N TYR A 121 -30.75 24.07 14.21
CA TYR A 121 -31.08 22.75 14.74
C TYR A 121 -31.93 22.90 16.01
N ILE A 122 -33.24 22.69 15.88
CA ILE A 122 -34.19 22.79 16.99
C ILE A 122 -33.72 21.93 18.19
N GLN A 123 -33.60 22.55 19.36
CA GLN A 123 -33.16 21.92 20.62
C GLN A 123 -31.72 21.37 20.63
N GLN A 124 -30.88 21.74 19.66
CA GLN A 124 -29.46 21.40 19.67
C GLN A 124 -28.59 22.66 19.72
N THR A 125 -27.72 22.72 20.71
CA THR A 125 -26.65 23.72 20.84
C THR A 125 -25.31 23.00 20.83
N LEU A 126 -24.22 23.77 20.73
CA LEU A 126 -22.88 23.20 20.86
C LEU A 126 -22.71 22.43 22.19
N GLU A 127 -23.31 22.91 23.29
CA GLU A 127 -23.21 22.22 24.59
C GLU A 127 -24.01 20.92 24.62
N THR A 128 -25.22 20.89 24.05
CA THR A 128 -26.05 19.66 24.04
C THR A 128 -25.40 18.58 23.20
N VAL A 129 -24.78 18.93 22.06
CA VAL A 129 -24.05 17.99 21.21
C VAL A 129 -22.81 17.44 21.93
N LEU A 130 -22.08 18.27 22.68
CA LEU A 130 -20.92 17.82 23.46
C LEU A 130 -21.28 17.00 24.72
N LEU A 131 -22.55 17.01 25.15
CA LEU A 131 -23.05 16.13 26.21
C LEU A 131 -23.50 14.77 25.67
N ASN A 132 -23.72 14.65 24.36
CA ASN A 132 -24.07 13.39 23.71
C ASN A 132 -22.80 12.54 23.44
N GLU A 133 -22.89 11.23 23.63
CA GLU A 133 -21.75 10.31 23.45
C GLU A 133 -21.19 10.31 22.02
N ASP A 134 -22.06 10.29 21.00
CA ASP A 134 -21.65 10.31 19.59
C ASP A 134 -21.29 11.73 19.15
N GLY A 135 -22.06 12.72 19.59
CA GLY A 135 -21.85 14.14 19.27
C GLY A 135 -20.47 14.65 19.71
N LYS A 136 -20.04 14.32 20.93
CA LYS A 136 -18.71 14.71 21.43
C LYS A 136 -17.57 14.04 20.64
N GLN A 137 -17.72 12.78 20.23
CA GLN A 137 -16.74 12.09 19.39
C GLN A 137 -16.62 12.79 18.04
N LEU A 138 -17.74 13.02 17.36
CA LEU A 138 -17.78 13.61 16.02
C LEU A 138 -17.23 15.04 15.99
N LEU A 139 -17.53 15.87 16.99
CA LEU A 139 -16.98 17.22 17.10
C LEU A 139 -15.46 17.22 17.32
N CYS A 140 -14.95 16.30 18.15
CA CYS A 140 -13.51 16.15 18.35
C CYS A 140 -12.82 15.65 17.07
N GLU A 141 -13.40 14.64 16.43
CA GLU A 141 -12.90 14.06 15.16
C GLU A 141 -12.89 15.11 14.04
N ALA A 142 -13.92 15.98 13.94
CA ALA A 142 -14.00 16.98 12.88
C ALA A 142 -12.82 17.97 12.92
N LEU A 143 -12.52 18.52 14.09
CA LEU A 143 -11.38 19.44 14.24
C LEU A 143 -10.04 18.73 14.06
N TYR A 144 -9.92 17.51 14.59
CA TYR A 144 -8.74 16.68 14.44
C TYR A 144 -8.44 16.35 12.96
N LEU A 145 -9.44 15.89 12.20
CA LEU A 145 -9.26 15.49 10.80
C LEU A 145 -8.82 16.67 9.94
N TYR A 146 -9.34 17.88 10.18
CA TYR A 146 -8.85 19.08 9.50
C TYR A 146 -7.36 19.32 9.78
N GLY A 147 -6.94 19.25 11.04
CA GLY A 147 -5.53 19.36 11.40
C GLY A 147 -4.65 18.27 10.77
N VAL A 148 -5.14 17.03 10.68
CA VAL A 148 -4.46 15.94 9.98
C VAL A 148 -4.34 16.22 8.49
N MET A 149 -5.37 16.74 7.80
CA MET A 149 -5.28 17.12 6.40
C MET A 149 -4.15 18.12 6.17
N LEU A 150 -4.07 19.18 6.98
CA LEU A 150 -3.01 20.19 6.86
C LEU A 150 -1.62 19.56 7.01
N LEU A 151 -1.42 18.73 8.04
CA LEU A 151 -0.15 18.05 8.29
C LEU A 151 0.22 17.07 7.16
N VAL A 152 -0.75 16.29 6.66
CA VAL A 152 -0.53 15.34 5.57
C VAL A 152 -0.12 16.06 4.29
N ILE A 153 -0.78 17.17 3.96
CA ILE A 153 -0.43 17.97 2.77
C ILE A 153 1.02 18.45 2.87
N ASP A 154 1.41 19.07 3.98
CA ASP A 154 2.78 19.59 4.17
C ASP A 154 3.84 18.47 4.20
N GLN A 155 3.51 17.30 4.75
CA GLN A 155 4.41 16.16 4.82
C GLN A 155 4.63 15.49 3.47
N LYS A 156 3.57 15.39 2.65
CA LYS A 156 3.54 14.59 1.42
C LYS A 156 3.71 15.40 0.14
N ILE A 157 3.35 16.69 0.14
CA ILE A 157 3.43 17.57 -1.03
C ILE A 157 4.16 18.85 -0.62
N GLU A 158 5.43 18.97 -1.01
CA GLU A 158 6.29 20.11 -0.65
C GLU A 158 5.65 21.46 -1.06
N GLY A 159 5.91 22.50 -0.27
CA GLY A 159 5.24 23.81 -0.44
C GLY A 159 5.45 24.44 -1.82
N ASP A 160 6.69 24.43 -2.33
CA ASP A 160 7.01 24.97 -3.65
C ASP A 160 6.34 24.20 -4.78
N ILE A 161 6.22 22.87 -4.65
CA ILE A 161 5.51 22.02 -5.63
C ILE A 161 4.03 22.39 -5.66
N ARG A 162 3.38 22.52 -4.49
CA ARG A 162 1.97 22.92 -4.40
C ARG A 162 1.71 24.26 -5.07
N GLU A 163 2.56 25.25 -4.78
CA GLU A 163 2.45 26.58 -5.36
C GLU A 163 2.55 26.53 -6.90
N ARG A 164 3.54 25.81 -7.43
CA ARG A 164 3.73 25.65 -8.87
C ARG A 164 2.55 24.99 -9.56
N MET A 165 2.01 23.92 -8.97
CA MET A 165 0.86 23.21 -9.52
C MET A 165 -0.39 24.09 -9.53
N LEU A 166 -0.65 24.83 -8.46
CA LEU A 166 -1.79 25.76 -8.38
C LEU A 166 -1.67 26.89 -9.40
N VAL A 167 -0.48 27.45 -9.60
CA VAL A 167 -0.25 28.50 -10.59
C VAL A 167 -0.39 27.98 -12.01
N SER A 168 0.17 26.80 -12.33
CA SER A 168 -0.03 26.18 -13.64
C SER A 168 -1.50 25.87 -13.90
N TYR A 169 -2.24 25.34 -12.90
CA TYR A 169 -3.67 25.11 -13.04
C TYR A 169 -4.44 26.41 -13.28
N TYR A 170 -4.12 27.48 -12.54
CA TYR A 170 -4.72 28.80 -12.71
C TYR A 170 -4.48 29.36 -14.12
N ARG A 171 -3.23 29.37 -14.60
CA ARG A 171 -2.86 29.84 -15.95
C ARG A 171 -3.61 29.08 -17.05
N TYR A 172 -3.66 27.75 -16.94
CA TYR A 172 -4.27 26.89 -17.98
C TYR A 172 -5.79 26.82 -17.95
N SER A 173 -6.40 27.17 -16.80
CA SER A 173 -7.85 27.15 -16.56
C SER A 173 -8.48 28.54 -16.56
N ALA A 174 -7.71 29.61 -16.82
CA ALA A 174 -8.19 30.99 -16.90
C ALA A 174 -9.32 31.21 -17.93
N ALA A 175 -9.48 30.30 -18.91
CA ALA A 175 -10.61 30.31 -19.86
C ALA A 175 -11.90 29.63 -19.32
N ARG A 176 -11.82 28.92 -18.19
CA ARG A 176 -12.93 28.17 -17.55
C ARG A 176 -13.29 28.69 -16.16
N SER A 177 -12.59 29.69 -15.64
CA SER A 177 -12.90 30.28 -14.33
C SER A 177 -14.15 31.13 -14.47
N SER A 178 -15.30 30.58 -14.07
CA SER A 178 -16.41 31.40 -13.62
C SER A 178 -15.93 32.30 -12.49
N ALA A 179 -16.58 33.45 -12.32
CA ALA A 179 -16.31 34.44 -11.26
C ALA A 179 -16.49 33.91 -9.81
N ASP A 180 -16.74 32.60 -9.63
CA ASP A 180 -17.07 31.92 -8.38
C ASP A 180 -15.96 30.95 -7.88
N SER A 181 -14.75 30.96 -8.45
CA SER A 181 -13.68 30.07 -7.96
C SER A 181 -13.04 30.61 -6.67
N ASN A 182 -13.03 29.81 -5.60
CA ASN A 182 -12.39 30.13 -4.31
C ASN A 182 -10.84 30.08 -4.37
N MET A 183 -10.25 30.39 -5.54
CA MET A 183 -8.83 30.21 -5.82
C MET A 183 -7.95 30.98 -4.84
N ASP A 184 -8.30 32.23 -4.54
CA ASP A 184 -7.52 33.07 -3.64
C ASP A 184 -7.43 32.47 -2.23
N ASP A 185 -8.53 31.93 -1.72
CA ASP A 185 -8.58 31.34 -0.38
C ASP A 185 -7.87 29.98 -0.33
N ILE A 186 -7.96 29.19 -1.41
CA ILE A 186 -7.19 27.96 -1.58
C ILE A 186 -5.69 28.27 -1.61
N CYS A 187 -5.27 29.28 -2.39
CA CYS A 187 -3.88 29.74 -2.44
C CYS A 187 -3.39 30.28 -1.10
N LYS A 188 -4.22 31.04 -0.35
CA LYS A 188 -3.88 31.48 1.01
C LYS A 188 -3.66 30.27 1.92
N LEU A 189 -4.58 29.30 1.90
CA LEU A 189 -4.50 28.09 2.70
C LEU A 189 -3.26 27.26 2.37
N LEU A 190 -2.90 27.11 1.10
CA LEU A 190 -1.84 26.17 0.64
C LEU A 190 -0.48 26.80 0.38
N ARG A 191 -0.30 28.08 0.69
CA ARG A 191 0.99 28.76 0.61
C ARG A 191 2.10 27.99 1.33
N SER A 192 3.29 27.98 0.76
CA SER A 192 4.45 27.32 1.36
C SER A 192 4.67 27.78 2.81
N THR A 193 4.80 26.82 3.71
CA THR A 193 5.09 27.00 5.13
C THR A 193 6.60 27.04 5.40
N GLY A 194 7.41 26.69 4.40
CA GLY A 194 8.84 26.41 4.55
C GLY A 194 9.16 25.08 5.23
N TYR A 195 8.15 24.29 5.60
CA TYR A 195 8.35 22.96 6.18
C TYR A 195 8.88 21.99 5.13
N SER A 196 9.81 21.12 5.55
CA SER A 196 10.32 20.02 4.74
C SER A 196 10.45 18.78 5.61
N SER A 197 10.03 17.63 5.06
CA SER A 197 10.18 16.32 5.69
C SER A 197 11.58 15.71 5.51
N GLN A 198 12.50 16.43 4.86
CA GLN A 198 13.87 15.96 4.63
C GLN A 198 14.70 15.96 5.94
N PRO A 199 15.49 14.90 6.21
CA PRO A 199 16.34 14.83 7.39
C PRO A 199 17.30 16.02 7.51
N GLY A 200 17.38 16.63 8.69
CA GLY A 200 18.30 17.73 8.99
C GLY A 200 17.80 19.13 8.60
N VAL A 201 16.61 19.25 7.98
CA VAL A 201 15.98 20.57 7.75
C VAL A 201 15.37 21.07 9.06
N LYS A 202 15.71 22.29 9.45
CA LYS A 202 15.15 22.90 10.66
C LYS A 202 13.68 23.26 10.47
N ARG A 203 12.89 23.00 11.51
CA ARG A 203 11.50 23.45 11.60
C ARG A 203 11.40 24.98 11.41
N PRO A 204 10.49 25.47 10.55
CA PRO A 204 10.24 26.89 10.39
C PRO A 204 9.73 27.56 11.68
N PRO A 205 10.00 28.85 11.88
CA PRO A 205 9.43 29.58 13.01
C PRO A 205 7.90 29.64 12.91
N ASN A 206 7.22 29.55 14.05
CA ASN A 206 5.75 29.58 14.16
C ASN A 206 4.99 28.49 13.35
N TYR A 207 5.67 27.42 12.93
CA TYR A 207 5.03 26.26 12.33
C TYR A 207 4.73 25.22 13.42
N PRO A 208 3.60 24.51 13.44
CA PRO A 208 2.49 24.60 12.50
C PRO A 208 1.42 25.63 12.88
N GLU A 209 1.55 26.37 13.99
CA GLU A 209 0.45 27.25 14.45
C GLU A 209 0.04 28.32 13.43
N SER A 210 0.99 28.89 12.69
CA SER A 210 0.71 29.87 11.62
C SER A 210 0.03 29.27 10.40
N TYR A 211 0.16 27.95 10.20
CA TYR A 211 -0.54 27.24 9.14
C TYR A 211 -1.97 26.91 9.59
N PHE A 212 -2.12 26.46 10.83
CA PHE A 212 -3.42 26.14 11.44
C PHE A 212 -4.31 27.37 11.62
N SER A 213 -3.72 28.57 11.78
CA SER A 213 -4.46 29.82 11.93
C SER A 213 -4.92 30.48 10.63
N ARG A 214 -4.60 29.91 9.45
CA ARG A 214 -4.94 30.52 8.15
C ARG A 214 -6.45 30.60 7.89
N VAL A 215 -7.22 29.67 8.43
CA VAL A 215 -8.69 29.70 8.42
C VAL A 215 -9.14 29.73 9.88
N PRO A 216 -9.79 30.82 10.35
CA PRO A 216 -10.20 30.93 11.73
C PRO A 216 -11.35 29.97 12.06
N ILE A 217 -11.35 29.49 13.30
CA ILE A 217 -12.37 28.63 13.89
C ILE A 217 -12.73 29.23 15.25
N SER A 218 -13.99 29.09 15.68
CA SER A 218 -14.44 29.59 16.99
C SER A 218 -13.53 29.15 18.14
N GLU A 219 -12.95 30.12 18.86
CA GLU A 219 -12.09 29.86 20.04
C GLU A 219 -12.87 29.14 21.16
N THR A 220 -14.17 29.45 21.28
CA THR A 220 -15.09 28.78 22.22
C THR A 220 -15.18 27.30 21.88
N PHE A 221 -15.42 26.95 20.61
CA PHE A 221 -15.48 25.57 20.16
C PHE A 221 -14.18 24.81 20.46
N ILE A 222 -13.03 25.38 20.08
CA ILE A 222 -11.72 24.77 20.34
C ILE A 222 -11.51 24.55 21.84
N SER A 223 -11.84 25.54 22.67
CA SER A 223 -11.70 25.45 24.12
C SER A 223 -12.59 24.37 24.75
N MET A 224 -13.83 24.24 24.27
CA MET A 224 -14.75 23.20 24.73
C MET A 224 -14.30 21.80 24.32
N VAL A 225 -13.81 21.63 23.09
CA VAL A 225 -13.24 20.36 22.60
C VAL A 225 -12.01 19.96 23.41
N ILE A 226 -11.07 20.88 23.66
CA ILE A 226 -9.91 20.64 24.53
C ILE A 226 -10.36 20.27 25.95
N GLY A 227 -11.40 20.93 26.48
CA GLY A 227 -11.98 20.61 27.78
C GLY A 227 -12.50 19.18 27.85
N ARG A 228 -13.31 18.76 26.87
CA ARG A 228 -13.86 17.39 26.77
C ARG A 228 -12.79 16.34 26.61
N LEU A 229 -11.83 16.60 25.72
CA LEU A 229 -10.68 15.71 25.53
C LEU A 229 -9.83 15.61 26.80
N ARG A 230 -9.81 16.60 27.70
CA ARG A 230 -9.08 16.50 28.97
C ARG A 230 -9.85 15.76 30.05
N SER A 231 -11.16 15.97 30.15
CA SER A 231 -11.98 15.43 31.25
C SER A 231 -12.49 14.02 30.97
N ASP A 232 -12.95 13.73 29.76
CA ASP A 232 -13.72 12.54 29.46
C ASP A 232 -12.84 11.42 28.83
N ASP A 233 -13.31 10.18 28.85
CA ASP A 233 -12.87 9.09 27.96
C ASP A 233 -13.92 8.97 26.86
N ILE A 234 -13.73 9.68 25.75
CA ILE A 234 -14.81 9.89 24.77
C ILE A 234 -15.19 8.62 24.01
N TYR A 235 -14.34 7.59 24.04
CA TYR A 235 -14.58 6.29 23.42
C TYR A 235 -14.85 5.17 24.43
N ASN A 236 -14.85 5.46 25.73
CA ASN A 236 -15.01 4.50 26.82
C ASN A 236 -14.00 3.31 26.74
N GLN A 237 -12.81 3.55 26.19
CA GLN A 237 -11.80 2.51 25.93
C GLN A 237 -11.10 2.02 27.20
N VAL A 238 -11.10 2.79 28.28
CA VAL A 238 -10.49 2.39 29.55
C VAL A 238 -11.14 1.13 30.12
N SER A 239 -12.43 0.90 29.84
CA SER A 239 -13.14 -0.33 30.22
C SER A 239 -12.51 -1.61 29.63
N ALA A 240 -11.94 -1.51 28.42
CA ALA A 240 -11.24 -2.62 27.76
C ALA A 240 -9.84 -2.86 28.33
N TYR A 241 -9.30 -1.92 29.12
CA TYR A 241 -7.95 -1.95 29.71
C TYR A 241 -8.01 -1.76 31.24
N PRO A 242 -8.32 -2.82 32.01
CA PRO A 242 -8.56 -2.72 33.45
C PRO A 242 -7.30 -2.40 34.28
N LEU A 243 -6.11 -2.65 33.74
CA LEU A 243 -4.85 -2.35 34.42
C LEU A 243 -4.53 -0.85 34.29
N PRO A 244 -4.29 -0.11 35.40
CA PRO A 244 -4.03 1.33 35.37
C PRO A 244 -2.83 1.71 34.49
N GLU A 245 -1.86 0.81 34.41
CA GLU A 245 -0.64 1.00 33.64
C GLU A 245 -0.89 0.98 32.11
N HIS A 246 -2.04 0.49 31.65
CA HIS A 246 -2.41 0.48 30.23
C HIS A 246 -3.15 1.74 29.79
N ARG A 247 -3.40 2.70 30.71
CA ARG A 247 -4.19 3.90 30.45
C ARG A 247 -3.69 4.70 29.25
N SER A 248 -2.37 4.87 29.12
CA SER A 248 -1.75 5.62 28.04
C SER A 248 -2.04 4.99 26.66
N THR A 249 -2.08 3.66 26.60
CA THR A 249 -2.46 2.91 25.39
C THR A 249 -3.96 2.99 25.13
N ALA A 250 -4.78 2.82 26.16
CA ALA A 250 -6.24 2.92 26.06
C ALA A 250 -6.71 4.29 25.55
N LEU A 251 -5.99 5.35 25.91
CA LEU A 251 -6.32 6.72 25.52
C LEU A 251 -5.53 7.22 24.31
N ALA A 252 -4.79 6.36 23.60
CA ALA A 252 -3.80 6.81 22.62
C ALA A 252 -4.42 7.54 21.41
N ASN A 253 -5.60 7.11 20.93
CA ASN A 253 -6.30 7.80 19.84
C ASN A 253 -6.78 9.19 20.29
N GLN A 254 -7.30 9.30 21.51
CA GLN A 254 -7.68 10.58 22.11
C GLN A 254 -6.47 11.49 22.33
N ALA A 255 -5.34 10.92 22.73
CA ALA A 255 -4.07 11.62 22.88
C ALA A 255 -3.59 12.22 21.54
N ALA A 256 -3.69 11.45 20.46
CA ALA A 256 -3.35 11.89 19.11
C ALA A 256 -4.25 13.04 18.65
N MET A 257 -5.57 12.95 18.90
CA MET A 257 -6.50 14.05 18.61
C MET A 257 -6.13 15.31 19.37
N LEU A 258 -5.91 15.20 20.69
CA LEU A 258 -5.56 16.33 21.53
C LEU A 258 -4.24 16.97 21.08
N TYR A 259 -3.23 16.16 20.74
CA TYR A 259 -1.96 16.66 20.20
C TYR A 259 -2.15 17.55 18.98
N VAL A 260 -2.95 17.12 18.00
CA VAL A 260 -3.22 17.91 16.78
C VAL A 260 -4.03 19.16 17.13
N ILE A 261 -5.05 19.03 17.98
CA ILE A 261 -5.97 20.12 18.32
C ILE A 261 -5.28 21.25 19.10
N LEU A 262 -4.25 20.94 19.89
CA LEU A 262 -3.47 21.94 20.62
C LEU A 262 -2.81 22.99 19.70
N TYR A 263 -2.57 22.68 18.42
CA TYR A 263 -2.03 23.65 17.46
C TYR A 263 -3.04 24.70 17.00
N PHE A 264 -4.35 24.45 17.15
CA PHE A 264 -5.38 25.49 16.99
C PHE A 264 -5.46 26.42 18.20
N HIS A 265 -4.82 26.07 19.33
CA HIS A 265 -4.79 26.89 20.55
C HIS A 265 -3.35 26.97 21.14
N PRO A 266 -2.41 27.61 20.42
CA PRO A 266 -0.97 27.61 20.77
C PRO A 266 -0.66 28.29 22.12
N THR A 267 -1.55 29.15 22.61
CA THR A 267 -1.44 29.75 23.95
C THR A 267 -1.43 28.69 25.04
N THR A 268 -2.11 27.54 24.88
CA THR A 268 -2.03 26.43 25.84
C THR A 268 -0.62 25.86 25.90
N LEU A 269 0.01 25.65 24.74
CA LEU A 269 1.35 25.08 24.62
C LEU A 269 2.45 26.01 25.20
N HIS A 270 2.28 27.33 25.07
CA HIS A 270 3.27 28.30 25.55
C HIS A 270 3.09 28.70 27.02
N THR A 271 1.87 29.04 27.45
CA THR A 271 1.65 29.77 28.71
C THR A 271 0.93 28.97 29.80
N HIS A 272 0.08 28.01 29.44
CA HIS A 272 -0.79 27.31 30.40
C HIS A 272 -0.12 26.07 31.03
N GLN A 273 0.82 26.29 31.95
CA GLN A 273 1.59 25.22 32.60
C GLN A 273 0.73 24.17 33.32
N ALA A 274 -0.29 24.58 34.08
CA ALA A 274 -1.16 23.65 34.81
C ALA A 274 -1.96 22.74 33.86
N LYS A 275 -2.54 23.31 32.79
CA LYS A 275 -3.29 22.54 31.78
C LYS A 275 -2.36 21.56 31.07
N MET A 276 -1.15 21.99 30.67
CA MET A 276 -0.20 21.10 30.00
C MET A 276 0.32 19.98 30.91
N ARG A 277 0.52 20.24 32.21
CA ARG A 277 0.88 19.20 33.17
C ARG A 277 -0.20 18.12 33.25
N GLU A 278 -1.46 18.51 33.43
CA GLU A 278 -2.59 17.57 33.45
C GLU A 278 -2.69 16.74 32.17
N ILE A 279 -2.50 17.37 31.00
CA ILE A 279 -2.49 16.69 29.70
C ILE A 279 -1.38 15.64 29.64
N VAL A 280 -0.14 16.02 29.99
CA VAL A 280 1.01 15.11 29.95
C VAL A 280 0.84 13.97 30.95
N ASP A 281 0.42 14.25 32.17
CA ASP A 281 0.21 13.22 33.19
C ASP A 281 -0.89 12.23 32.78
N LYS A 282 -1.96 12.69 32.11
CA LYS A 282 -3.04 11.83 31.64
C LYS A 282 -2.64 10.97 30.45
N TYR A 283 -2.05 11.58 29.41
CA TYR A 283 -1.86 10.96 28.09
C TYR A 283 -0.43 10.50 27.79
N PHE A 284 0.58 11.18 28.33
CA PHE A 284 1.99 11.00 27.99
C PHE A 284 2.90 10.71 29.20
N PRO A 285 2.48 9.92 30.23
CA PRO A 285 3.35 9.64 31.39
C PRO A 285 4.52 8.69 31.05
N ASP A 286 4.33 7.83 30.05
CA ASP A 286 5.21 6.73 29.62
C ASP A 286 5.47 6.71 28.11
N ASN A 287 4.73 7.55 27.35
CA ASN A 287 4.80 7.62 25.88
C ASN A 287 5.16 9.04 25.43
N TRP A 288 6.28 9.21 24.74
CA TRP A 288 6.67 10.47 24.08
C TRP A 288 6.80 10.34 22.56
N VAL A 289 6.67 9.12 22.04
CA VAL A 289 6.49 8.86 20.62
C VAL A 289 5.06 8.42 20.38
N ILE A 290 4.34 9.11 19.51
CA ILE A 290 2.92 8.84 19.23
C ILE A 290 2.68 8.65 17.73
N SER A 291 1.58 7.99 17.39
CA SER A 291 1.07 7.95 16.02
C SER A 291 -0.16 8.84 15.90
N ILE A 292 -0.13 9.81 14.98
CA ILE A 292 -1.19 10.80 14.85
C ILE A 292 -2.30 10.36 13.90
N TYR A 293 -2.00 9.60 12.84
CA TYR A 293 -2.97 9.06 11.88
C TYR A 293 -2.30 7.99 11.03
N MET A 294 -2.88 6.78 10.95
CA MET A 294 -2.41 5.67 10.10
C MET A 294 -0.87 5.54 10.02
N GLY A 295 -0.22 5.43 11.18
CA GLY A 295 1.23 5.21 11.28
C GLY A 295 2.12 6.44 11.08
N ILE A 296 1.58 7.64 10.85
CA ILE A 296 2.37 8.87 10.88
C ILE A 296 2.85 9.10 12.32
N THR A 297 4.15 8.97 12.55
CA THR A 297 4.76 9.07 13.88
C THR A 297 5.29 10.46 14.19
N VAL A 298 5.24 10.83 15.47
CA VAL A 298 5.72 12.11 15.98
C VAL A 298 6.48 11.90 17.29
N ASN A 299 7.63 12.56 17.42
CA ASN A 299 8.39 12.64 18.67
C ASN A 299 8.06 13.94 19.42
N LEU A 300 7.38 13.83 20.56
CA LEU A 300 6.97 15.00 21.36
C LEU A 300 8.18 15.78 21.89
N MET A 301 9.33 15.13 22.14
CA MET A 301 10.54 15.83 22.59
C MET A 301 11.02 16.85 21.56
N GLU A 302 10.88 16.53 20.27
CA GLU A 302 11.30 17.41 19.17
C GLU A 302 10.23 18.46 18.88
N VAL A 303 8.98 18.02 18.71
CA VAL A 303 7.92 18.93 18.24
C VAL A 303 7.42 19.85 19.35
N TRP A 304 7.60 19.52 20.64
CA TRP A 304 7.27 20.44 21.73
C TRP A 304 8.44 21.26 22.27
N GLU A 305 9.64 21.09 21.74
CA GLU A 305 10.82 21.87 22.15
C GLU A 305 10.63 23.42 22.14
N PRO A 306 9.94 24.04 21.16
CA PRO A 306 9.73 25.50 21.16
C PRO A 306 8.65 25.99 22.15
N TYR A 307 7.82 25.08 22.70
CA TYR A 307 6.67 25.43 23.53
C TYR A 307 7.01 25.30 25.02
N LYS A 308 7.19 26.42 25.71
CA LYS A 308 7.66 26.46 27.10
C LYS A 308 6.82 25.60 28.06
N ALA A 309 5.49 25.76 28.10
CA ALA A 309 4.64 25.01 29.03
C ALA A 309 4.60 23.51 28.70
N ALA A 310 4.50 23.15 27.41
CA ALA A 310 4.51 21.75 26.97
C ALA A 310 5.85 21.06 27.26
N LYS A 311 6.98 21.71 26.94
CA LYS A 311 8.33 21.23 27.25
C LYS A 311 8.53 21.01 28.74
N THR A 312 8.11 21.97 29.58
CA THR A 312 8.22 21.83 31.04
C THR A 312 7.39 20.67 31.57
N ALA A 313 6.17 20.46 31.06
CA ALA A 313 5.35 19.33 31.45
C ALA A 313 5.97 17.99 31.04
N LEU A 314 6.50 17.89 29.81
CA LEU A 314 7.08 16.66 29.26
C LEU A 314 8.41 16.26 29.93
N ASN A 315 9.12 17.18 30.56
CA ASN A 315 10.41 16.87 31.21
C ASN A 315 10.30 15.78 32.29
N TYR A 316 9.16 15.62 32.96
CA TYR A 316 8.95 14.55 33.95
C TYR A 316 8.89 13.17 33.27
N THR A 317 8.20 13.07 32.14
CA THR A 317 8.16 11.86 31.30
C THR A 317 9.55 11.48 30.79
N LEU A 318 10.33 12.50 30.39
CA LEU A 318 11.65 12.34 29.77
C LEU A 318 12.81 12.27 30.77
N ASP A 319 12.52 12.16 32.06
CA ASP A 319 13.57 12.02 33.07
C ASP A 319 14.21 10.62 32.99
N LEU A 320 15.51 10.55 33.25
CA LEU A 320 16.30 9.33 33.09
C LEU A 320 15.76 8.14 33.90
N PRO A 321 15.29 8.31 35.15
CA PRO A 321 14.71 7.21 35.93
C PRO A 321 13.46 6.63 35.26
N ASN A 322 12.56 7.49 34.74
CA ASN A 322 11.32 7.04 34.12
C ASN A 322 11.60 6.30 32.80
N ILE A 323 12.49 6.83 31.94
CA ILE A 323 12.88 6.14 30.69
C ILE A 323 13.42 4.74 30.99
N LYS A 324 14.29 4.64 32.01
CA LYS A 324 14.85 3.36 32.45
C LYS A 324 13.82 2.41 33.01
N GLU A 325 12.88 2.91 33.81
CA GLU A 325 11.76 2.14 34.34
C GLU A 325 10.90 1.56 33.21
N GLN A 326 10.48 2.39 32.24
CA GLN A 326 9.67 1.94 31.11
C GLN A 326 10.41 0.95 30.21
N GLY A 327 11.69 1.19 29.93
CA GLY A 327 12.52 0.26 29.16
C GLY A 327 12.64 -1.10 29.85
N THR A 328 13.03 -1.10 31.13
CA THR A 328 13.20 -2.33 31.93
C THR A 328 11.89 -3.09 32.08
N ARG A 329 10.78 -2.38 32.26
CA ARG A 329 9.45 -2.96 32.39
C ARG A 329 9.01 -3.68 31.12
N ASN A 330 9.12 -3.02 29.96
CA ASN A 330 8.79 -3.65 28.68
C ASN A 330 9.69 -4.86 28.39
N SER A 331 10.97 -4.81 28.77
CA SER A 331 11.87 -5.97 28.67
C SER A 331 11.35 -7.18 29.46
N LYS A 332 10.99 -7.00 30.73
CA LYS A 332 10.45 -8.06 31.60
C LYS A 332 9.14 -8.63 31.09
N ILE A 333 8.26 -7.77 30.57
CA ILE A 333 6.98 -8.18 29.99
C ILE A 333 7.22 -9.03 28.73
N VAL A 334 8.13 -8.65 27.85
CA VAL A 334 8.46 -9.46 26.67
C VAL A 334 9.08 -10.81 27.05
N GLU A 335 9.98 -10.83 28.04
CA GLU A 335 10.61 -12.06 28.55
C GLU A 335 9.57 -13.06 29.11
N SER A 336 8.48 -12.59 29.73
CA SER A 336 7.42 -13.44 30.28
C SER A 336 6.35 -13.83 29.24
N LEU A 337 5.95 -12.91 28.36
CA LEU A 337 4.87 -13.13 27.40
C LEU A 337 5.27 -14.08 26.27
N HIS A 338 6.51 -14.00 25.79
CA HIS A 338 6.99 -14.79 24.66
C HIS A 338 6.77 -16.32 24.85
N PRO A 339 7.23 -16.95 25.96
CA PRO A 339 6.97 -18.37 26.19
C PRO A 339 5.49 -18.67 26.46
N GLN A 340 4.75 -17.74 27.06
CA GLN A 340 3.33 -17.92 27.38
C GLN A 340 2.47 -17.99 26.11
N VAL A 341 2.66 -17.07 25.17
CA VAL A 341 1.94 -17.08 23.88
C VAL A 341 2.32 -18.32 23.08
N GLN A 342 3.60 -18.70 23.04
CA GLN A 342 4.03 -19.94 22.39
C GLN A 342 3.38 -21.18 22.98
N GLN A 343 3.18 -21.22 24.31
CA GLN A 343 2.45 -22.32 24.95
C GLN A 343 0.99 -22.38 24.49
N PHE A 344 0.31 -21.24 24.40
CA PHE A 344 -1.07 -21.18 23.90
C PHE A 344 -1.17 -21.59 22.43
N LEU A 345 -0.14 -21.31 21.63
CA LEU A 345 -0.08 -21.70 20.22
C LEU A 345 0.34 -23.17 20.00
N LYS A 346 0.67 -23.93 21.05
CA LYS A 346 0.93 -25.36 20.91
C LYS A 346 -0.34 -26.09 20.48
N GLU A 347 -0.19 -26.98 19.51
CA GLU A 347 -1.29 -27.75 18.94
C GLU A 347 -2.07 -28.49 20.04
N GLY A 348 -3.40 -28.36 20.00
CA GLY A 348 -4.29 -29.01 20.95
C GLY A 348 -4.37 -28.36 22.34
N PHE A 349 -3.67 -27.24 22.60
CA PHE A 349 -3.76 -26.51 23.87
C PHE A 349 -5.04 -25.66 23.96
N LEU A 350 -5.28 -24.80 22.97
CA LEU A 350 -6.51 -24.01 22.88
C LEU A 350 -7.68 -24.90 22.44
N ARG A 351 -8.40 -25.43 23.43
CA ARG A 351 -9.67 -26.15 23.26
C ARG A 351 -10.83 -25.29 23.72
N GLU A 352 -12.02 -25.52 23.18
CA GLU A 352 -13.25 -24.77 23.50
C GLU A 352 -13.46 -24.64 25.02
N GLU A 353 -13.37 -25.75 25.75
CA GLU A 353 -13.53 -25.79 27.22
C GLU A 353 -12.49 -24.93 27.96
N PHE A 354 -11.22 -25.03 27.55
CA PHE A 354 -10.13 -24.27 28.19
C PHE A 354 -10.32 -22.77 27.97
N VAL A 355 -10.72 -22.36 26.76
CA VAL A 355 -10.95 -20.96 26.42
C VAL A 355 -12.08 -20.38 27.27
N LEU A 356 -13.19 -21.10 27.42
CA LEU A 356 -14.34 -20.65 28.22
C LEU A 356 -14.02 -20.53 29.71
N ASP A 357 -13.19 -21.43 30.24
CA ASP A 357 -12.79 -21.38 31.65
C ASP A 357 -11.72 -20.31 31.94
N ASN A 358 -10.97 -19.85 30.93
CA ASN A 358 -9.80 -18.98 31.09
C ASN A 358 -9.89 -17.64 30.34
N ILE A 359 -11.10 -17.15 30.01
CA ILE A 359 -11.29 -15.89 29.27
C ILE A 359 -10.49 -14.72 29.87
N PRO A 360 -10.52 -14.44 31.18
CA PRO A 360 -9.78 -13.31 31.74
C PRO A 360 -8.27 -13.44 31.55
N LYS A 361 -7.73 -14.65 31.69
CA LYS A 361 -6.30 -14.96 31.53
C LYS A 361 -5.85 -14.74 30.09
N LEU A 362 -6.64 -15.20 29.12
CA LEU A 362 -6.34 -15.06 27.69
C LEU A 362 -6.41 -13.58 27.25
N LEU A 363 -7.43 -12.85 27.71
CA LEU A 363 -7.57 -11.43 27.41
C LEU A 363 -6.46 -10.58 28.04
N ASN A 364 -6.04 -10.87 29.27
CA ASN A 364 -4.92 -10.16 29.89
C ASN A 364 -3.62 -10.38 29.11
N CYS A 365 -3.34 -11.62 28.71
CA CYS A 365 -2.18 -11.90 27.86
C CYS A 365 -2.22 -11.12 26.55
N LEU A 366 -3.37 -11.07 25.85
CA LEU A 366 -3.52 -10.27 24.64
C LEU A 366 -3.30 -8.76 24.87
N ARG A 367 -3.78 -8.21 25.99
CA ARG A 367 -3.56 -6.81 26.35
C ARG A 367 -2.09 -6.52 26.55
N ASP A 368 -1.43 -7.31 27.39
CA ASP A 368 -0.01 -7.13 27.70
C ASP A 368 0.84 -7.24 26.42
N CYS A 369 0.53 -8.19 25.53
CA CYS A 369 1.19 -8.32 24.24
C CYS A 369 1.02 -7.06 23.37
N ASN A 370 -0.21 -6.60 23.14
CA ASN A 370 -0.46 -5.46 22.26
C ASN A 370 0.09 -4.15 22.84
N VAL A 371 0.02 -3.95 24.16
CA VAL A 371 0.60 -2.78 24.84
C VAL A 371 2.12 -2.77 24.67
N ALA A 372 2.79 -3.89 24.95
CA ALA A 372 4.25 -4.00 24.81
C ALA A 372 4.71 -3.83 23.35
N ILE A 373 4.01 -4.46 22.39
CA ILE A 373 4.30 -4.31 20.96
C ILE A 373 4.15 -2.85 20.55
N ARG A 374 3.07 -2.16 20.94
CA ARG A 374 2.84 -0.75 20.62
C ARG A 374 3.97 0.12 21.15
N TRP A 375 4.31 -0.01 22.42
CA TRP A 375 5.34 0.81 23.05
C TRP A 375 6.70 0.61 22.37
N LEU A 376 7.09 -0.66 22.16
CA LEU A 376 8.39 -1.00 21.55
C LEU A 376 8.47 -0.56 20.09
N MET A 377 7.44 -0.79 19.28
CA MET A 377 7.46 -0.36 17.87
C MET A 377 7.59 1.15 17.73
N LEU A 378 6.89 1.93 18.55
CA LEU A 378 6.95 3.39 18.53
C LEU A 378 8.32 3.90 19.01
N HIS A 379 8.78 3.45 20.19
CA HIS A 379 9.94 4.05 20.84
C HIS A 379 11.29 3.55 20.30
N THR A 380 11.31 2.50 19.47
CA THR A 380 12.53 1.97 18.84
C THR A 380 12.64 2.28 17.34
N ALA A 381 11.61 2.91 16.74
CA ALA A 381 11.60 3.24 15.32
C ALA A 381 12.70 4.25 14.94
N ASP A 382 13.51 3.93 13.92
CA ASP A 382 14.59 4.80 13.47
C ASP A 382 14.10 6.14 12.91
N SER A 383 12.95 6.14 12.23
CA SER A 383 12.37 7.32 11.58
C SER A 383 11.95 8.44 12.53
N VAL A 384 11.86 8.14 13.83
CA VAL A 384 11.33 9.05 14.87
C VAL A 384 12.43 9.89 15.53
N TYR A 385 13.69 9.48 15.40
CA TYR A 385 14.80 10.14 16.06
C TYR A 385 15.75 10.75 15.03
N ASP A 386 15.83 12.08 14.98
CA ASP A 386 16.83 12.78 14.17
C ASP A 386 18.24 12.41 14.65
N SER A 387 19.00 11.73 13.78
CA SER A 387 20.37 11.29 14.04
C SER A 387 21.34 12.45 14.23
N ASN A 388 20.98 13.66 13.83
CA ASN A 388 21.80 14.85 14.07
C ASN A 388 21.65 15.37 15.51
N ASN A 389 20.53 15.11 16.17
CA ASN A 389 20.27 15.59 17.52
C ASN A 389 20.86 14.65 18.59
N LYS A 390 21.84 15.15 19.35
CA LYS A 390 22.55 14.36 20.39
C LYS A 390 21.62 13.88 21.51
N ARG A 391 20.66 14.71 21.96
CA ARG A 391 19.74 14.35 23.06
C ARG A 391 18.78 13.24 22.65
N LEU A 392 18.22 13.34 21.44
CA LEU A 392 17.32 12.33 20.89
C LEU A 392 18.04 10.98 20.72
N ARG A 393 19.28 10.99 20.22
CA ARG A 393 20.11 9.78 20.14
C ARG A 393 20.36 9.14 21.51
N GLN A 394 20.73 9.92 22.52
CA GLN A 394 20.97 9.40 23.88
C GLN A 394 19.72 8.73 24.46
N VAL A 395 18.55 9.33 24.28
CA VAL A 395 17.27 8.77 24.74
C VAL A 395 16.96 7.48 24.01
N LYS A 396 17.15 7.45 22.68
CA LYS A 396 16.97 6.23 21.89
C LYS A 396 17.92 5.11 22.33
N ASP A 397 19.21 5.41 22.47
CA ASP A 397 20.23 4.44 22.88
C ASP A 397 19.90 3.87 24.27
N GLN A 398 19.41 4.71 25.19
CA GLN A 398 18.95 4.28 26.51
C GLN A 398 17.73 3.36 26.40
N VAL A 399 16.72 3.71 25.61
CA VAL A 399 15.54 2.88 25.36
C VAL A 399 15.96 1.51 24.81
N LEU A 400 16.84 1.47 23.82
CA LEU A 400 17.32 0.23 23.21
C LEU A 400 18.09 -0.64 24.23
N ALA A 401 18.93 -0.03 25.05
CA ALA A 401 19.71 -0.72 26.07
C ALA A 401 18.82 -1.29 27.19
N ASP A 402 17.95 -0.47 27.79
CA ASP A 402 17.15 -0.87 28.95
C ASP A 402 16.01 -1.82 28.57
N SER A 403 15.48 -1.72 27.35
CA SER A 403 14.49 -2.69 26.85
C SER A 403 15.11 -4.01 26.39
N LYS A 404 16.44 -4.10 26.32
CA LYS A 404 17.19 -5.21 25.67
C LYS A 404 16.65 -5.48 24.26
N TYR A 405 16.44 -4.42 23.49
CA TYR A 405 15.72 -4.50 22.23
C TYR A 405 16.37 -5.47 21.24
N ASN A 406 15.54 -6.35 20.68
CA ASN A 406 15.91 -7.22 19.57
C ASN A 406 14.76 -7.26 18.56
N SER A 407 15.01 -6.76 17.36
CA SER A 407 14.01 -6.67 16.29
C SER A 407 13.43 -8.02 15.89
N LYS A 408 14.21 -9.11 15.96
CA LYS A 408 13.73 -10.47 15.67
C LYS A 408 12.80 -11.00 16.75
N ILE A 409 13.09 -10.70 18.01
CA ILE A 409 12.24 -11.11 19.15
C ILE A 409 10.91 -10.34 19.12
N LEU A 410 10.96 -9.02 18.89
CA LEU A 410 9.75 -8.21 18.76
C LEU A 410 8.89 -8.67 17.57
N PHE A 411 9.52 -8.95 16.42
CA PHE A 411 8.84 -9.49 15.27
C PHE A 411 8.18 -10.85 15.57
N GLN A 412 8.88 -11.76 16.25
CA GLN A 412 8.33 -13.04 16.63
C GLN A 412 7.16 -12.90 17.60
N LEU A 413 7.25 -11.98 18.57
CA LEU A 413 6.13 -11.67 19.49
C LEU A 413 4.92 -11.13 18.72
N LEU A 414 5.12 -10.22 17.75
CA LEU A 414 4.04 -9.71 16.89
C LEU A 414 3.38 -10.85 16.10
N LEU A 415 4.19 -11.72 15.49
CA LEU A 415 3.73 -12.86 14.70
C LEU A 415 2.89 -13.83 15.56
N ASP A 416 3.41 -14.22 16.72
CA ASP A 416 2.75 -15.14 17.63
C ASP A 416 1.49 -14.50 18.24
N THR A 417 1.52 -13.22 18.58
CA THR A 417 0.35 -12.48 19.09
C THR A 417 -0.74 -12.40 18.03
N ALA A 418 -0.41 -12.07 16.79
CA ALA A 418 -1.37 -12.00 15.69
C ALA A 418 -2.01 -13.37 15.42
N GLN A 419 -1.22 -14.44 15.45
CA GLN A 419 -1.73 -15.81 15.31
C GLN A 419 -2.64 -16.20 16.47
N PHE A 420 -2.26 -15.87 17.71
CA PHE A 420 -3.05 -16.16 18.90
C PHE A 420 -4.38 -15.41 18.88
N GLU A 421 -4.35 -14.12 18.56
CA GLU A 421 -5.55 -13.29 18.41
C GLU A 421 -6.48 -13.83 17.32
N PHE A 422 -5.93 -14.20 16.16
CA PHE A 422 -6.71 -14.76 15.05
C PHE A 422 -7.43 -16.06 15.45
N LEU A 423 -6.70 -17.01 16.06
CA LEU A 423 -7.28 -18.28 16.50
C LEU A 423 -8.38 -18.05 17.53
N LEU A 424 -8.14 -17.17 18.51
CA LEU A 424 -9.09 -16.90 19.57
C LEU A 424 -10.36 -16.22 19.03
N LYS A 425 -10.22 -15.24 18.13
CA LYS A 425 -11.36 -14.57 17.46
C LYS A 425 -12.20 -15.57 16.68
N GLU A 426 -11.58 -16.46 15.90
CA GLU A 426 -12.31 -17.48 15.13
C GLU A 426 -13.05 -18.47 16.04
N MET A 427 -12.42 -18.93 17.13
CA MET A 427 -13.08 -19.79 18.11
C MET A 427 -14.30 -19.09 18.73
N PHE A 428 -14.18 -17.83 19.13
CA PHE A 428 -15.31 -17.08 19.71
C PHE A 428 -16.43 -16.80 18.69
N ARG A 429 -16.09 -16.48 17.44
CA ARG A 429 -17.09 -16.33 16.37
C ARG A 429 -17.86 -17.62 16.14
N GLN A 430 -17.16 -18.75 16.05
CA GLN A 430 -17.80 -20.06 15.91
C GLN A 430 -18.70 -20.36 17.11
N MET A 431 -18.18 -20.22 18.33
CA MET A 431 -18.94 -20.45 19.55
C MET A 431 -20.19 -19.56 19.67
N LEU A 432 -20.11 -18.28 19.26
CA LEU A 432 -21.26 -17.37 19.24
C LEU A 432 -22.31 -17.80 18.21
N SER A 433 -21.88 -18.20 16.99
CA SER A 433 -22.79 -18.66 15.95
C SER A 433 -23.53 -19.95 16.30
N GLU A 434 -22.86 -20.85 17.05
CA GLU A 434 -23.42 -22.14 17.47
C GLU A 434 -24.07 -22.10 18.86
N LYS A 435 -24.03 -20.94 19.55
CA LYS A 435 -24.37 -20.77 20.97
C LYS A 435 -25.75 -21.33 21.31
N GLN A 436 -26.78 -20.90 20.60
CA GLN A 436 -28.16 -21.31 20.86
C GLN A 436 -28.37 -22.80 20.56
N SER A 437 -27.90 -23.26 19.39
CA SER A 437 -28.03 -24.66 18.97
C SER A 437 -27.37 -25.64 19.94
N LYS A 438 -26.14 -25.35 20.40
CA LYS A 438 -25.42 -26.20 21.36
C LYS A 438 -26.10 -26.20 22.72
N TRP A 439 -26.60 -25.05 23.18
CA TRP A 439 -27.30 -24.95 24.47
C TRP A 439 -28.59 -25.79 24.47
N GLU A 440 -29.39 -25.71 23.42
CA GLU A 440 -30.61 -26.52 23.26
C GLU A 440 -30.31 -28.02 23.15
N SER A 441 -29.23 -28.39 22.45
CA SER A 441 -28.78 -29.78 22.35
C SER A 441 -28.39 -30.35 23.71
N TYR A 442 -27.60 -29.63 24.52
CA TYR A 442 -27.22 -30.09 25.86
C TYR A 442 -28.40 -30.12 26.84
N LYS A 443 -29.34 -29.18 26.72
CA LYS A 443 -30.60 -29.21 27.47
C LYS A 443 -31.40 -30.48 27.18
N LYS A 444 -31.53 -30.82 25.89
CA LYS A 444 -32.23 -32.02 25.44
C LYS A 444 -31.55 -33.29 25.95
N GLU A 445 -30.24 -33.44 25.71
CA GLU A 445 -29.46 -34.60 26.17
C GLU A 445 -29.52 -34.75 27.70
N GLY A 446 -29.34 -33.66 28.46
CA GLY A 446 -29.45 -33.68 29.92
C GLY A 446 -30.83 -34.10 30.43
N SER A 447 -31.91 -33.61 29.79
CA SER A 447 -33.29 -34.00 30.12
C SER A 447 -33.59 -35.47 29.76
N GLU A 448 -33.12 -35.94 28.60
CA GLU A 448 -33.31 -37.32 28.14
C GLU A 448 -32.57 -38.31 29.05
N ARG A 449 -31.33 -38.02 29.46
CA ARG A 449 -30.56 -38.85 30.41
C ARG A 449 -31.25 -38.96 31.77
N MET A 450 -31.85 -37.88 32.26
CA MET A 450 -32.63 -37.89 33.50
C MET A 450 -33.94 -38.70 33.36
N THR A 451 -34.57 -38.63 32.19
CA THR A 451 -35.77 -39.42 31.89
C THR A 451 -35.43 -40.92 31.79
N GLU A 452 -34.32 -41.27 31.15
CA GLU A 452 -33.83 -42.63 31.07
C GLU A 452 -33.46 -43.20 32.44
N LEU A 453 -32.83 -42.41 33.31
CA LEU A 453 -32.57 -42.79 34.70
C LEU A 453 -33.87 -43.03 35.48
N ALA A 454 -34.88 -42.16 35.31
CA ALA A 454 -36.18 -42.37 35.92
C ALA A 454 -36.81 -43.70 35.46
N ASP A 455 -36.69 -44.06 34.19
CA ASP A 455 -37.20 -45.31 33.66
C ASP A 455 -36.42 -46.54 34.15
N VAL A 456 -35.12 -46.41 34.45
CA VAL A 456 -34.33 -47.48 35.09
C VAL A 456 -34.86 -47.79 36.50
N PHE A 457 -35.17 -46.77 37.31
CA PHE A 457 -35.74 -46.94 38.65
C PHE A 457 -37.23 -47.32 38.66
N SER A 458 -37.91 -47.25 37.51
CA SER A 458 -39.32 -47.67 37.37
C SER A 458 -39.54 -49.19 37.37
N GLY A 459 -38.47 -49.97 37.11
CA GLY A 459 -38.52 -51.43 36.98
C GLY A 459 -38.99 -51.94 35.61
N VAL A 460 -39.21 -51.07 34.62
CA VAL A 460 -39.73 -51.41 33.29
C VAL A 460 -38.62 -51.85 32.31
N LYS A 461 -37.36 -51.43 32.53
CA LYS A 461 -36.20 -51.84 31.71
C LYS A 461 -35.39 -52.95 32.44
N PRO A 462 -35.41 -54.22 31.98
CA PRO A 462 -34.88 -55.37 32.71
C PRO A 462 -33.35 -55.57 32.62
N LEU A 463 -32.61 -54.66 31.98
CA LEU A 463 -31.19 -54.85 31.64
C LEU A 463 -30.20 -54.43 32.73
N THR A 464 -30.65 -53.80 33.81
CA THR A 464 -29.79 -53.26 34.89
C THR A 464 -30.20 -53.83 36.25
N ARG A 465 -29.23 -54.34 37.03
CA ARG A 465 -29.41 -54.88 38.40
C ARG A 465 -29.73 -53.76 39.43
N VAL A 466 -30.76 -52.98 39.17
CA VAL A 466 -31.21 -51.83 39.98
C VAL A 466 -32.57 -52.16 40.57
N GLU A 467 -32.71 -52.01 41.89
CA GLU A 467 -34.00 -52.20 42.56
C GLU A 467 -34.96 -51.05 42.24
N LYS A 468 -36.25 -51.37 42.06
CA LYS A 468 -37.30 -50.39 41.79
C LYS A 468 -37.39 -49.40 42.96
N ASN A 469 -37.35 -48.11 42.67
CA ASN A 469 -37.49 -47.04 43.67
C ASN A 469 -38.40 -45.92 43.13
N GLU A 470 -39.63 -45.87 43.62
CA GLU A 470 -40.66 -44.92 43.15
C GLU A 470 -40.32 -43.46 43.53
N HIS A 471 -39.63 -43.24 44.65
CA HIS A 471 -39.19 -41.91 45.07
C HIS A 471 -38.10 -41.34 44.14
N LEU A 472 -37.08 -42.13 43.81
CA LEU A 472 -36.04 -41.72 42.88
C LEU A 472 -36.57 -41.55 41.45
N GLN A 473 -37.50 -42.42 41.02
CA GLN A 473 -38.17 -42.26 39.72
C GLN A 473 -38.90 -40.92 39.62
N ALA A 474 -39.71 -40.55 40.63
CA ALA A 474 -40.42 -39.28 40.65
C ALA A 474 -39.46 -38.08 40.68
N TRP A 475 -38.38 -38.18 41.46
CA TRP A 475 -37.36 -37.15 41.57
C TRP A 475 -36.63 -36.90 40.23
N PHE A 476 -36.14 -37.95 39.57
CA PHE A 476 -35.46 -37.82 38.27
C PHE A 476 -36.39 -37.27 37.16
N ARG A 477 -37.69 -37.61 37.17
CA ARG A 477 -38.67 -37.00 36.26
C ARG A 477 -38.87 -35.51 36.53
N GLU A 478 -38.88 -35.11 37.79
CA GLU A 478 -39.01 -33.70 38.15
C GLU A 478 -37.74 -32.92 37.76
N ILE A 479 -36.54 -33.47 37.98
CA ILE A 479 -35.29 -32.87 37.50
C ILE A 479 -35.27 -32.74 35.96
N ALA A 480 -35.68 -33.77 35.23
CA ALA A 480 -35.81 -33.71 33.76
C ALA A 480 -36.74 -32.56 33.33
N LYS A 481 -37.91 -32.43 33.97
CA LYS A 481 -38.86 -31.33 33.71
C LYS A 481 -38.27 -29.97 34.05
N GLN A 482 -37.50 -29.86 35.13
CA GLN A 482 -36.83 -28.63 35.52
C GLN A 482 -35.72 -28.24 34.52
N ILE A 483 -34.94 -29.20 34.02
CA ILE A 483 -33.97 -28.98 32.93
C ILE A 483 -34.72 -28.50 31.67
N GLN A 484 -35.82 -29.16 31.31
CA GLN A 484 -36.63 -28.79 30.13
C GLN A 484 -37.28 -27.40 30.27
N SER A 485 -37.52 -26.93 31.50
CA SER A 485 -38.08 -25.61 31.79
C SER A 485 -37.06 -24.46 31.71
N LEU A 486 -35.76 -24.75 31.58
CA LEU A 486 -34.74 -23.71 31.46
C LEU A 486 -34.98 -22.89 30.19
N ASN A 487 -34.96 -21.57 30.30
CA ASN A 487 -35.13 -20.66 29.16
C ASN A 487 -33.79 -20.04 28.75
N TYR A 488 -33.49 -20.05 27.46
CA TYR A 488 -32.28 -19.42 26.92
C TYR A 488 -32.31 -17.88 27.05
N ASP A 489 -33.48 -17.27 26.84
CA ASP A 489 -33.63 -15.81 26.82
C ASP A 489 -33.37 -15.17 28.19
N ASP A 490 -33.66 -15.89 29.28
CA ASP A 490 -33.35 -15.47 30.64
C ASP A 490 -32.06 -16.14 31.14
N SER A 491 -30.95 -15.72 30.54
CA SER A 491 -29.61 -16.27 30.79
C SER A 491 -29.20 -16.27 32.26
N THR A 492 -29.62 -15.27 33.04
CA THR A 492 -29.23 -15.13 34.45
C THR A 492 -30.03 -16.04 35.36
N ALA A 493 -31.35 -16.14 35.16
CA ALA A 493 -32.17 -17.07 35.94
C ALA A 493 -31.87 -18.54 35.57
N ALA A 494 -31.71 -18.82 34.27
CA ALA A 494 -31.35 -20.15 33.79
C ALA A 494 -29.98 -20.59 34.33
N GLY A 495 -28.99 -19.70 34.35
CA GLY A 495 -27.68 -19.98 34.98
C GLY A 495 -27.80 -20.37 36.45
N ARG A 496 -28.51 -19.58 37.27
CA ARG A 496 -28.70 -19.87 38.70
C ARG A 496 -29.44 -21.18 38.94
N LYS A 497 -30.51 -21.44 38.19
CA LYS A 497 -31.30 -22.68 38.30
C LYS A 497 -30.48 -23.90 37.87
N THR A 498 -29.62 -23.76 36.87
CA THR A 498 -28.71 -24.83 36.43
C THR A 498 -27.69 -25.19 37.52
N VAL A 499 -27.13 -24.20 38.22
CA VAL A 499 -26.23 -24.46 39.36
C VAL A 499 -26.94 -25.23 40.48
N GLN A 500 -28.18 -24.85 40.81
CA GLN A 500 -28.98 -25.57 41.81
C GLN A 500 -29.24 -27.03 41.40
N LEU A 501 -29.52 -27.28 40.12
CA LEU A 501 -29.72 -28.62 39.59
C LEU A 501 -28.44 -29.47 39.65
N ILE A 502 -27.27 -28.89 39.37
CA ILE A 502 -25.98 -29.57 39.50
C ILE A 502 -25.74 -29.99 40.95
N GLN A 503 -25.94 -29.07 41.90
CA GLN A 503 -25.75 -29.36 43.32
C GLN A 503 -26.72 -30.43 43.82
N ALA A 504 -27.98 -30.37 43.38
CA ALA A 504 -28.97 -31.41 43.71
C ALA A 504 -28.58 -32.80 43.15
N LEU A 505 -27.94 -32.86 41.98
CA LEU A 505 -27.43 -34.11 41.39
C LEU A 505 -26.19 -34.65 42.12
N GLU A 506 -25.34 -33.78 42.68
CA GLU A 506 -24.23 -34.16 43.55
C GLU A 506 -24.72 -34.74 44.87
N GLU A 507 -25.64 -34.04 45.54
CA GLU A 507 -26.23 -34.48 46.81
C GLU A 507 -26.94 -35.85 46.67
N VAL A 508 -27.73 -36.04 45.61
CA VAL A 508 -28.41 -37.34 45.38
C VAL A 508 -27.43 -38.49 45.12
N GLN A 509 -26.27 -38.22 44.51
CA GLN A 509 -25.26 -39.25 44.34
C GLN A 509 -24.68 -39.73 45.68
N GLU A 510 -24.41 -38.80 46.61
CA GLU A 510 -23.83 -39.08 47.93
C GLU A 510 -24.85 -39.70 48.91
N PHE A 511 -26.07 -39.15 49.01
CA PHE A 511 -27.05 -39.56 50.03
C PHE A 511 -27.68 -40.93 49.79
N HIS A 512 -27.76 -41.39 48.53
CA HIS A 512 -28.45 -42.63 48.17
C HIS A 512 -27.52 -43.82 47.87
N GLN A 513 -26.21 -43.71 48.16
CA GLN A 513 -25.20 -44.75 47.86
C GLN A 513 -25.23 -45.19 46.38
N LEU A 514 -25.62 -44.28 45.47
CA LEU A 514 -25.72 -44.54 44.03
C LEU A 514 -24.35 -44.77 43.39
N GLU A 515 -23.28 -44.45 44.12
CA GLU A 515 -21.87 -44.78 43.83
C GLU A 515 -21.64 -46.26 43.47
N ASN A 516 -22.45 -47.16 44.04
CA ASN A 516 -22.35 -48.60 43.83
C ASN A 516 -22.79 -49.05 42.43
N ASN A 517 -23.48 -48.19 41.66
CA ASN A 517 -23.90 -48.49 40.30
C ASN A 517 -23.16 -47.60 39.28
N LEU A 518 -22.16 -48.19 38.63
CA LEU A 518 -21.31 -47.51 37.65
C LEU A 518 -22.12 -46.81 36.53
N GLN A 519 -23.23 -47.42 36.09
CA GLN A 519 -24.04 -46.88 35.00
C GLN A 519 -24.87 -45.68 35.46
N VAL A 520 -25.42 -45.70 36.68
CA VAL A 520 -26.13 -44.54 37.25
C VAL A 520 -25.14 -43.39 37.51
N CYS A 521 -23.97 -43.68 38.05
CA CYS A 521 -22.88 -42.71 38.23
C CYS A 521 -22.48 -42.04 36.91
N GLN A 522 -22.35 -42.82 35.84
CA GLN A 522 -22.00 -42.29 34.52
C GLN A 522 -23.08 -41.33 34.00
N PHE A 523 -24.36 -41.69 34.10
CA PHE A 523 -25.46 -40.82 33.63
C PHE A 523 -25.60 -39.54 34.47
N LEU A 524 -25.39 -39.61 35.79
CA LEU A 524 -25.34 -38.44 36.66
C LEU A 524 -24.15 -37.54 36.29
N ALA A 525 -22.97 -38.12 36.06
CA ALA A 525 -21.78 -37.40 35.63
C ALA A 525 -21.97 -36.73 34.27
N ASP A 526 -22.54 -37.45 33.29
CA ASP A 526 -22.81 -36.92 31.95
C ASP A 526 -23.85 -35.80 31.99
N THR A 527 -24.90 -35.93 32.81
CA THR A 527 -25.91 -34.88 32.99
C THR A 527 -25.30 -33.63 33.63
N ARG A 528 -24.51 -33.79 34.71
CA ARG A 528 -23.78 -32.65 35.29
C ARG A 528 -22.85 -32.01 34.27
N LYS A 529 -22.15 -32.81 33.47
CA LYS A 529 -21.30 -32.32 32.39
C LYS A 529 -22.10 -31.48 31.38
N PHE A 530 -23.27 -31.93 30.94
CA PHE A 530 -24.13 -31.15 30.05
C PHE A 530 -24.61 -29.84 30.70
N LEU A 531 -25.04 -29.87 31.97
CA LEU A 531 -25.43 -28.68 32.71
C LEU A 531 -24.27 -27.68 32.91
N HIS A 532 -23.06 -28.16 33.19
CA HIS A 532 -21.86 -27.32 33.23
C HIS A 532 -21.56 -26.68 31.87
N GLN A 533 -21.69 -27.42 30.76
CA GLN A 533 -21.51 -26.88 29.42
C GLN A 533 -22.59 -25.84 29.08
N MET A 534 -23.83 -26.05 29.50
CA MET A 534 -24.90 -25.06 29.35
C MET A 534 -24.57 -23.73 30.04
N ILE A 535 -24.00 -23.77 31.26
CA ILE A 535 -23.54 -22.56 31.98
C ILE A 535 -22.38 -21.88 31.22
N ARG A 536 -21.40 -22.66 30.75
CA ARG A 536 -20.26 -22.11 29.99
C ARG A 536 -20.72 -21.40 28.72
N ILE A 537 -21.63 -22.02 27.96
CA ILE A 537 -22.16 -21.47 26.71
C ILE A 537 -22.96 -20.18 26.96
N ILE A 538 -23.77 -20.14 28.03
CA ILE A 538 -24.60 -18.95 28.31
C ILE A 538 -23.74 -17.71 28.61
N ASN A 539 -22.57 -17.91 29.22
CA ASN A 539 -21.61 -16.86 29.59
C ASN A 539 -20.79 -16.31 28.42
N ILE A 540 -20.91 -16.86 27.22
CA ILE A 540 -20.22 -16.34 26.02
C ILE A 540 -20.86 -15.01 25.64
N LYS A 541 -20.09 -13.92 25.74
CA LYS A 541 -20.53 -12.55 25.45
C LYS A 541 -19.86 -12.01 24.20
N GLU A 542 -20.61 -11.25 23.40
CA GLU A 542 -20.09 -10.52 22.25
C GLU A 542 -19.08 -9.42 22.66
N GLU A 543 -19.23 -8.86 23.86
CA GLU A 543 -18.31 -7.90 24.49
C GLU A 543 -16.84 -8.39 24.49
N VAL A 544 -16.61 -9.70 24.55
CA VAL A 544 -15.27 -10.29 24.47
C VAL A 544 -14.63 -10.04 23.10
N LEU A 545 -15.39 -10.16 22.01
CA LEU A 545 -14.92 -9.84 20.66
C LEU A 545 -14.67 -8.34 20.48
N ILE A 546 -15.54 -7.50 21.04
CA ILE A 546 -15.37 -6.04 21.03
C ILE A 546 -14.07 -5.67 21.75
N THR A 547 -13.82 -6.26 22.91
CA THR A 547 -12.57 -6.07 23.67
C THR A 547 -11.34 -6.48 22.86
N MET A 548 -11.39 -7.64 22.18
CA MET A 548 -10.29 -8.09 21.32
C MET A 548 -10.09 -7.20 20.09
N GLN A 549 -11.13 -6.53 19.59
CA GLN A 549 -11.03 -5.58 18.50
C GLN A 549 -10.33 -4.29 18.95
N ILE A 550 -10.75 -3.73 20.10
CA ILE A 550 -10.14 -2.52 20.68
C ILE A 550 -8.66 -2.76 21.00
N VAL A 551 -8.36 -3.86 21.70
CA VAL A 551 -6.98 -4.19 22.11
C VAL A 551 -6.10 -4.61 20.93
N GLY A 552 -6.71 -5.12 19.87
CA GLY A 552 -6.04 -5.59 18.67
C GLY A 552 -5.64 -4.50 17.67
N ASP A 553 -5.92 -3.22 17.94
CA ASP A 553 -5.59 -2.11 17.03
C ASP A 553 -4.09 -2.09 16.68
N LEU A 554 -3.81 -2.02 15.39
CA LEU A 554 -2.44 -1.96 14.83
C LEU A 554 -2.26 -0.75 13.91
N SER A 555 -3.17 0.23 13.95
CA SER A 555 -3.14 1.44 13.11
C SER A 555 -1.85 2.26 13.23
N TYR A 556 -1.27 2.29 14.43
CA TYR A 556 0.01 2.96 14.72
C TYR A 556 1.20 2.36 13.97
N ALA A 557 1.11 1.09 13.56
CA ALA A 557 2.19 0.37 12.91
C ALA A 557 2.11 0.43 11.37
N TRP A 558 1.09 1.09 10.79
CA TRP A 558 0.84 1.10 9.35
C TRP A 558 2.08 1.46 8.51
N GLN A 559 2.86 2.45 8.94
CA GLN A 559 4.14 2.82 8.28
C GLN A 559 5.35 2.11 8.90
N LEU A 560 5.30 1.82 10.22
CA LEU A 560 6.41 1.21 10.95
C LEU A 560 6.63 -0.24 10.58
N ILE A 561 5.60 -0.96 10.10
CA ILE A 561 5.73 -2.37 9.75
C ILE A 561 6.76 -2.60 8.64
N ASP A 562 7.01 -1.59 7.79
CA ASP A 562 7.96 -1.70 6.69
C ASP A 562 9.39 -2.00 7.17
N SER A 563 9.76 -1.59 8.39
CA SER A 563 11.07 -1.89 8.99
C SER A 563 11.28 -3.40 9.23
N PHE A 564 10.20 -4.17 9.34
CA PHE A 564 10.25 -5.63 9.51
C PHE A 564 10.26 -6.40 8.19
N THR A 565 10.10 -5.73 7.04
CA THR A 565 10.03 -6.39 5.72
C THR A 565 11.21 -7.32 5.48
N LEU A 566 12.44 -6.87 5.75
CA LEU A 566 13.64 -7.68 5.56
C LEU A 566 13.64 -8.93 6.46
N ILE A 567 13.23 -8.77 7.72
CA ILE A 567 13.13 -9.89 8.67
C ILE A 567 12.06 -10.89 8.20
N MET A 568 10.91 -10.41 7.74
CA MET A 568 9.86 -11.26 7.16
C MET A 568 10.38 -12.03 5.94
N GLN A 569 11.05 -11.35 5.02
CA GLN A 569 11.59 -11.95 3.80
C GLN A 569 12.67 -12.99 4.08
N GLU A 570 13.62 -12.70 4.99
CA GLU A 570 14.62 -13.66 5.44
C GLU A 570 14.00 -14.89 6.10
N SER A 571 12.97 -14.68 6.92
CA SER A 571 12.30 -15.78 7.61
C SER A 571 11.53 -16.68 6.64
N ILE A 572 10.87 -16.11 5.62
CA ILE A 572 10.24 -16.86 4.53
C ILE A 572 11.29 -17.63 3.71
N ARG A 573 12.43 -17.00 3.41
CA ARG A 573 13.53 -17.66 2.67
C ARG A 573 14.07 -18.88 3.42
N ALA A 574 14.16 -18.79 4.75
CA ALA A 574 14.57 -19.89 5.61
C ALA A 574 13.50 -20.98 5.74
N SER A 575 12.22 -20.59 5.87
CA SER A 575 11.09 -21.51 5.98
C SER A 575 9.84 -20.97 5.28
N PRO A 576 9.50 -21.48 4.07
CA PRO A 576 8.34 -21.00 3.32
C PRO A 576 6.99 -21.20 4.02
N ALA A 577 6.87 -22.16 4.93
CA ALA A 577 5.65 -22.37 5.73
C ALA A 577 5.32 -21.19 6.67
N MET A 578 6.27 -20.27 6.91
CA MET A 578 6.04 -19.07 7.71
C MET A 578 4.98 -18.13 7.11
N VAL A 579 4.72 -18.22 5.81
CA VAL A 579 3.65 -17.47 5.13
C VAL A 579 2.29 -17.69 5.84
N THR A 580 2.03 -18.90 6.33
CA THR A 580 0.79 -19.23 7.05
C THR A 580 0.64 -18.42 8.34
N LYS A 581 1.73 -18.14 9.07
CA LYS A 581 1.71 -17.30 10.27
C LYS A 581 1.65 -15.80 9.93
N LEU A 582 2.35 -15.40 8.87
CA LEU A 582 2.30 -14.01 8.37
C LEU A 582 0.91 -13.60 7.93
N ARG A 583 0.11 -14.54 7.41
CA ARG A 583 -1.31 -14.32 7.11
C ARG A 583 -2.08 -13.71 8.28
N ALA A 584 -1.89 -14.20 9.50
CA ALA A 584 -2.56 -13.65 10.68
C ALA A 584 -2.09 -12.22 10.99
N THR A 585 -0.81 -11.92 10.75
CA THR A 585 -0.26 -10.56 10.90
C THR A 585 -0.86 -9.61 9.86
N PHE A 586 -1.03 -10.04 8.61
CA PHE A 586 -1.70 -9.24 7.57
C PHE A 586 -3.18 -8.99 7.88
N LEU A 587 -3.88 -9.98 8.44
CA LEU A 587 -5.26 -9.81 8.91
C LEU A 587 -5.36 -8.84 10.08
N LYS A 588 -4.39 -8.85 11.01
CA LYS A 588 -4.30 -7.87 12.09
C LYS A 588 -4.01 -6.45 11.56
N LEU A 589 -3.21 -6.30 10.51
CA LEU A 589 -3.03 -5.00 9.84
C LEU A 589 -4.31 -4.56 9.13
N ALA A 590 -5.09 -5.49 8.57
CA ALA A 590 -6.34 -5.18 7.90
C ALA A 590 -7.40 -4.61 8.84
N SER A 591 -7.38 -4.92 10.15
CA SER A 591 -8.30 -4.30 11.11
C SER A 591 -8.00 -2.81 11.37
N ALA A 592 -6.81 -2.30 11.04
CA ALA A 592 -6.52 -0.87 11.11
C ALA A 592 -7.41 -0.04 10.16
N LEU A 593 -7.98 -0.68 9.13
CA LEU A 593 -8.87 -0.04 8.16
C LEU A 593 -10.20 0.41 8.77
N ASP A 594 -10.59 -0.17 9.91
CA ASP A 594 -11.85 0.19 10.57
C ASP A 594 -11.86 1.65 11.00
N LEU A 595 -10.69 2.20 11.40
CA LEU A 595 -10.57 3.59 11.86
C LEU A 595 -11.01 4.61 10.80
N PRO A 596 -10.44 4.64 9.57
CA PRO A 596 -10.88 5.58 8.54
C PRO A 596 -12.24 5.22 7.91
N LEU A 597 -12.71 3.97 8.00
CA LEU A 597 -13.93 3.51 7.33
C LEU A 597 -15.19 3.62 8.19
N LEU A 598 -15.07 3.60 9.53
CA LEU A 598 -16.21 3.56 10.45
C LEU A 598 -17.23 4.67 10.17
N ARG A 599 -16.78 5.93 10.14
CA ARG A 599 -17.67 7.09 9.95
C ARG A 599 -18.23 7.17 8.53
N ILE A 600 -17.48 6.69 7.54
CA ILE A 600 -17.94 6.64 6.15
C ILE A 600 -19.07 5.62 5.99
N ASN A 601 -18.94 4.47 6.65
CA ASN A 601 -19.96 3.44 6.68
C ASN A 601 -21.21 3.91 7.44
N GLN A 602 -21.05 4.54 8.62
CA GLN A 602 -22.16 5.12 9.37
C GLN A 602 -22.92 6.20 8.58
N ALA A 603 -22.23 6.97 7.75
CA ALA A 603 -22.83 8.01 6.90
C ALA A 603 -23.48 7.47 5.62
N ASN A 604 -23.36 6.16 5.32
CA ASN A 604 -23.74 5.55 4.05
C ASN A 604 -23.19 6.32 2.83
N SER A 605 -21.95 6.82 2.92
CA SER A 605 -21.34 7.63 1.86
C SER A 605 -20.92 6.76 0.67
N PRO A 606 -21.11 7.23 -0.59
CA PRO A 606 -20.59 6.54 -1.78
C PRO A 606 -19.05 6.41 -1.78
N ASP A 607 -18.35 7.23 -0.99
CA ASP A 607 -16.89 7.21 -0.89
C ASP A 607 -16.35 5.94 -0.21
N LEU A 608 -17.19 5.16 0.48
CA LEU A 608 -16.80 3.95 1.21
C LEU A 608 -16.00 2.99 0.31
N ILE A 609 -16.48 2.77 -0.92
CA ILE A 609 -15.83 1.86 -1.87
C ILE A 609 -14.46 2.41 -2.25
N SER A 610 -14.36 3.70 -2.59
CA SER A 610 -13.11 4.31 -3.04
C SER A 610 -12.04 4.32 -1.93
N VAL A 611 -12.42 4.70 -0.71
CA VAL A 611 -11.50 4.76 0.44
C VAL A 611 -11.06 3.35 0.85
N SER A 612 -12.00 2.40 0.88
CA SER A 612 -11.69 1.01 1.19
C SER A 612 -10.77 0.38 0.14
N GLN A 613 -10.98 0.68 -1.15
CA GLN A 613 -10.09 0.25 -2.24
C GLN A 613 -8.68 0.81 -2.08
N TYR A 614 -8.53 2.08 -1.69
CA TYR A 614 -7.22 2.68 -1.48
C TYR A 614 -6.43 1.97 -0.38
N TYR A 615 -6.96 1.91 0.85
CA TYR A 615 -6.20 1.32 1.94
C TYR A 615 -6.05 -0.21 1.83
N SER A 616 -7.04 -0.91 1.27
CA SER A 616 -6.89 -2.34 0.96
C SER A 616 -5.82 -2.55 -0.11
N GLY A 617 -5.76 -1.68 -1.12
CA GLY A 617 -4.75 -1.69 -2.17
C GLY A 617 -3.33 -1.51 -1.62
N GLU A 618 -3.15 -0.56 -0.71
CA GLU A 618 -1.89 -0.32 0.01
C GLU A 618 -1.44 -1.55 0.79
N LEU A 619 -2.35 -2.16 1.55
CA LEU A 619 -2.04 -3.37 2.32
C LEU A 619 -1.71 -4.56 1.41
N VAL A 620 -2.45 -4.74 0.32
CA VAL A 620 -2.16 -5.78 -0.68
C VAL A 620 -0.82 -5.54 -1.38
N SER A 621 -0.48 -4.29 -1.67
CA SER A 621 0.83 -3.90 -2.21
C SER A 621 1.96 -4.29 -1.24
N TYR A 622 1.77 -4.03 0.06
CA TYR A 622 2.69 -4.46 1.10
C TYR A 622 2.82 -5.98 1.20
N VAL A 623 1.71 -6.73 1.19
CA VAL A 623 1.71 -8.20 1.17
C VAL A 623 2.48 -8.72 -0.04
N ARG A 624 2.26 -8.15 -1.22
CA ARG A 624 3.02 -8.48 -2.45
C ARG A 624 4.51 -8.20 -2.28
N LYS A 625 4.90 -7.07 -1.69
CA LYS A 625 6.31 -6.72 -1.40
C LYS A 625 6.97 -7.77 -0.49
N VAL A 626 6.29 -8.20 0.57
CA VAL A 626 6.81 -9.21 1.50
C VAL A 626 6.95 -10.58 0.83
N LEU A 627 5.93 -11.01 0.08
CA LEU A 627 5.91 -12.34 -0.57
C LEU A 627 6.75 -12.42 -1.85
N GLN A 628 7.15 -11.29 -2.45
CA GLN A 628 8.00 -11.23 -3.64
C GLN A 628 9.32 -12.01 -3.48
N ILE A 629 9.78 -12.19 -2.24
CA ILE A 629 10.98 -12.96 -1.94
C ILE A 629 10.91 -14.42 -2.42
N ILE A 630 9.71 -14.99 -2.50
CA ILE A 630 9.47 -16.36 -2.95
C ILE A 630 9.83 -16.47 -4.45
N PRO A 631 9.18 -15.71 -5.37
CA PRO A 631 9.61 -15.62 -6.76
C PRO A 631 11.09 -15.28 -6.94
N GLU A 632 11.64 -14.32 -6.20
CA GLU A 632 13.07 -13.96 -6.30
C GLU A 632 14.00 -15.15 -5.98
N SER A 633 13.66 -15.92 -4.94
CA SER A 633 14.41 -17.12 -4.55
C SER A 633 14.25 -18.23 -5.59
N MET A 634 13.04 -18.42 -6.15
CA MET A 634 12.78 -19.37 -7.23
C MET A 634 13.62 -19.04 -8.48
N PHE A 635 13.66 -17.78 -8.92
CA PHE A 635 14.48 -17.35 -10.07
C PHE A 635 15.98 -17.49 -9.82
N THR A 636 16.42 -17.35 -8.56
CA THR A 636 17.82 -17.60 -8.19
C THR A 636 18.18 -19.07 -8.31
N CYS A 637 17.28 -19.98 -7.91
CA CYS A 637 17.44 -21.42 -8.16
C CYS A 637 17.39 -21.75 -9.66
N LEU A 638 16.44 -21.15 -10.38
CA LEU A 638 16.26 -21.34 -11.82
C LEU A 638 17.49 -20.94 -12.63
N ALA A 639 18.10 -19.80 -12.33
CA ALA A 639 19.32 -19.37 -12.99
C ALA A 639 20.47 -20.38 -12.83
N LYS A 640 20.57 -21.04 -11.67
CA LYS A 640 21.56 -22.10 -11.44
C LYS A 640 21.22 -23.37 -12.22
N ILE A 641 19.94 -23.72 -12.33
CA ILE A 641 19.46 -24.85 -13.13
C ILE A 641 19.80 -24.63 -14.61
N ILE A 642 19.49 -23.45 -15.17
CA ILE A 642 19.82 -23.11 -16.56
C ILE A 642 21.32 -23.24 -16.80
N LYS A 643 22.15 -22.66 -15.91
CA LYS A 643 23.61 -22.75 -16.05
C LYS A 643 24.09 -24.20 -16.09
N LEU A 644 23.62 -25.03 -15.15
CA LEU A 644 23.97 -26.46 -15.08
C LEU A 644 23.51 -27.21 -16.34
N GLN A 645 22.29 -26.99 -16.81
CA GLN A 645 21.74 -27.66 -17.99
C GLN A 645 22.40 -27.24 -19.30
N THR A 646 22.84 -25.98 -19.42
CA THR A 646 23.42 -25.45 -20.66
C THR A 646 24.93 -25.68 -20.76
N HIS A 647 25.67 -25.61 -19.64
CA HIS A 647 27.14 -25.62 -19.67
C HIS A 647 27.78 -26.85 -19.04
N ASP A 648 27.12 -27.46 -18.03
CA ASP A 648 27.74 -28.51 -17.21
C ASP A 648 27.20 -29.91 -17.55
N ILE A 649 25.92 -30.02 -17.92
CA ILE A 649 25.26 -31.27 -18.26
C ILE A 649 25.39 -31.52 -19.76
N ILE A 650 25.93 -32.69 -20.11
CA ILE A 650 26.05 -33.15 -21.49
C ILE A 650 24.73 -33.82 -21.87
N GLU A 651 24.18 -33.39 -23.01
CA GLU A 651 22.95 -33.98 -23.56
C GLU A 651 23.19 -35.43 -23.97
N VAL A 652 22.27 -36.32 -23.58
CA VAL A 652 22.42 -37.76 -23.83
C VAL A 652 22.08 -38.05 -25.30
N PRO A 653 22.99 -38.61 -26.10
CA PRO A 653 22.71 -38.92 -27.49
C PRO A 653 21.69 -40.07 -27.59
N THR A 654 21.00 -40.14 -28.73
CA THR A 654 19.98 -41.17 -29.01
C THR A 654 20.55 -42.59 -29.05
N ARG A 655 21.87 -42.75 -29.25
CA ARG A 655 22.60 -44.02 -29.14
C ARG A 655 23.88 -43.79 -28.34
N LEU A 656 24.12 -44.62 -27.32
CA LEU A 656 25.25 -44.47 -26.39
C LEU A 656 25.93 -45.82 -26.16
N ASP A 657 27.25 -45.86 -26.27
CA ASP A 657 28.07 -47.04 -25.93
C ASP A 657 27.95 -47.33 -24.43
N LYS A 658 27.79 -48.60 -24.05
CA LYS A 658 27.60 -49.02 -22.65
C LYS A 658 28.69 -48.50 -21.71
N ASP A 659 29.93 -48.46 -22.18
CA ASP A 659 31.09 -48.04 -21.38
C ASP A 659 31.11 -46.53 -21.08
N LYS A 660 30.44 -45.72 -21.91
CA LYS A 660 30.31 -44.25 -21.73
C LYS A 660 29.13 -43.87 -20.84
N LEU A 661 28.29 -44.83 -20.42
CA LEU A 661 27.08 -44.55 -19.65
C LEU A 661 27.36 -43.87 -18.32
N ARG A 662 28.50 -44.18 -17.68
CA ARG A 662 28.93 -43.54 -16.43
C ARG A 662 29.32 -42.06 -16.62
N ASP A 663 29.90 -41.73 -17.76
CA ASP A 663 30.34 -40.36 -18.08
C ASP A 663 29.13 -39.44 -18.38
N TYR A 664 28.11 -39.97 -19.06
CA TYR A 664 26.86 -39.25 -19.35
C TYR A 664 25.84 -39.24 -18.19
N ALA A 665 26.02 -40.12 -17.19
CA ALA A 665 25.15 -40.14 -16.02
C ALA A 665 25.25 -38.84 -15.20
N GLN A 666 26.44 -38.24 -15.10
CA GLN A 666 26.71 -36.95 -14.45
C GLN A 666 25.94 -36.75 -13.12
N LEU A 667 25.99 -37.77 -12.25
CA LEU A 667 25.11 -37.89 -11.09
C LEU A 667 25.17 -36.67 -10.15
N GLY A 668 26.36 -36.07 -9.97
CA GLY A 668 26.52 -34.88 -9.13
C GLY A 668 25.76 -33.66 -9.66
N ALA A 669 25.95 -33.32 -10.93
CA ALA A 669 25.26 -32.19 -11.56
C ALA A 669 23.74 -32.41 -11.61
N ARG A 670 23.30 -33.64 -11.93
CA ARG A 670 21.87 -34.00 -11.92
C ARG A 670 21.26 -33.97 -10.53
N TYR A 671 22.00 -34.37 -9.50
CA TYR A 671 21.56 -34.27 -8.11
C TYR A 671 21.37 -32.81 -7.68
N GLU A 672 22.31 -31.92 -8.03
CA GLU A 672 22.17 -30.48 -7.75
C GLU A 672 20.96 -29.88 -8.48
N VAL A 673 20.70 -30.25 -9.74
CA VAL A 673 19.46 -29.86 -10.43
C VAL A 673 18.23 -30.35 -9.67
N ALA A 674 18.17 -31.62 -9.28
CA ALA A 674 17.04 -32.17 -8.53
C ALA A 674 16.81 -31.46 -7.19
N LYS A 675 17.88 -31.11 -6.47
CA LYS A 675 17.84 -30.35 -5.21
C LYS A 675 17.30 -28.93 -5.41
N LEU A 676 17.75 -28.24 -6.46
CA LEU A 676 17.26 -26.90 -6.80
C LEU A 676 15.79 -26.92 -7.23
N THR A 677 15.38 -27.93 -8.00
CA THR A 677 13.99 -28.13 -8.41
C THR A 677 13.09 -28.43 -7.22
N ASN A 678 13.52 -29.29 -6.28
CA ASN A 678 12.81 -29.54 -5.04
C ASN A 678 12.64 -28.25 -4.21
N ALA A 679 13.68 -27.42 -4.12
CA ALA A 679 13.57 -26.12 -3.44
C ALA A 679 12.51 -25.20 -4.07
N ILE A 680 12.44 -25.14 -5.41
CA ILE A 680 11.38 -24.39 -6.13
C ILE A 680 9.99 -24.92 -5.78
N SER A 681 9.82 -26.25 -5.69
CA SER A 681 8.55 -26.85 -5.27
C SER A 681 8.18 -26.50 -3.82
N ILE A 682 9.13 -26.51 -2.87
CA ILE A 682 8.87 -26.12 -1.47
C ILE A 682 8.45 -24.64 -1.37
N PHE A 683 9.10 -23.75 -2.14
CA PHE A 683 8.70 -22.34 -2.21
C PHE A 683 7.27 -22.16 -2.75
N THR A 684 6.92 -22.93 -3.78
CA THR A 684 5.58 -22.96 -4.37
C THR A 684 4.55 -23.48 -3.37
N GLU A 685 4.86 -24.58 -2.68
CA GLU A 685 3.96 -25.15 -1.66
C GLU A 685 3.74 -24.17 -0.51
N GLY A 686 4.79 -23.49 -0.03
CA GLY A 686 4.70 -22.53 1.08
C GLY A 686 3.72 -21.38 0.83
N ILE A 687 3.68 -20.81 -0.39
CA ILE A 687 2.70 -19.78 -0.72
C ILE A 687 1.29 -20.37 -0.93
N LEU A 688 1.17 -21.58 -1.49
CA LEU A 688 -0.11 -22.24 -1.72
C LEU A 688 -0.74 -22.80 -0.43
N MET A 689 0.03 -23.00 0.64
CA MET A 689 -0.50 -23.31 1.98
C MET A 689 -1.30 -22.16 2.59
N MET A 690 -1.06 -20.93 2.12
CA MET A 690 -1.86 -19.78 2.53
C MET A 690 -3.29 -19.95 2.01
N LYS A 691 -4.29 -19.82 2.88
CA LYS A 691 -5.69 -19.82 2.43
C LYS A 691 -6.00 -18.49 1.74
N THR A 692 -6.89 -18.53 0.76
CA THR A 692 -7.47 -17.31 0.18
C THR A 692 -8.04 -16.43 1.29
N THR A 693 -7.65 -15.16 1.31
CA THR A 693 -7.90 -14.27 2.45
C THR A 693 -8.50 -12.97 1.97
N LEU A 694 -9.55 -12.51 2.65
CA LEU A 694 -10.08 -11.19 2.45
C LEU A 694 -9.24 -10.19 3.26
N VAL A 695 -8.55 -9.28 2.55
CA VAL A 695 -7.73 -8.24 3.13
C VAL A 695 -8.41 -6.91 2.85
N GLY A 696 -9.08 -6.37 3.88
CA GLY A 696 -10.03 -5.26 3.70
C GLY A 696 -11.20 -5.71 2.82
N ILE A 697 -11.32 -5.15 1.61
CA ILE A 697 -12.32 -5.57 0.60
C ILE A 697 -11.72 -6.36 -0.57
N ILE A 698 -10.40 -6.55 -0.60
CA ILE A 698 -9.72 -7.24 -1.70
C ILE A 698 -9.49 -8.70 -1.30
N LYS A 699 -9.98 -9.62 -2.13
CA LYS A 699 -9.72 -11.04 -1.97
C LYS A 699 -8.34 -11.37 -2.53
N VAL A 700 -7.44 -11.78 -1.65
CA VAL A 700 -6.07 -12.17 -1.98
C VAL A 700 -6.02 -13.67 -2.23
N ASP A 701 -5.77 -14.04 -3.48
CA ASP A 701 -5.53 -15.42 -3.90
C ASP A 701 -4.03 -15.73 -3.98
N PRO A 702 -3.50 -16.66 -3.15
CA PRO A 702 -2.08 -17.00 -3.16
C PRO A 702 -1.57 -17.53 -4.50
N LYS A 703 -2.42 -18.23 -5.29
CA LYS A 703 -2.03 -18.70 -6.62
C LYS A 703 -1.79 -17.52 -7.57
N GLN A 704 -2.71 -16.55 -7.58
CA GLN A 704 -2.55 -15.32 -8.36
C GLN A 704 -1.35 -14.49 -7.87
N LEU A 705 -1.12 -14.40 -6.56
CA LEU A 705 0.05 -13.70 -6.01
C LEU A 705 1.37 -14.33 -6.49
N LEU A 706 1.46 -15.66 -6.52
CA LEU A 706 2.62 -16.38 -7.02
C LEU A 706 2.84 -16.09 -8.50
N GLU A 707 1.77 -16.18 -9.31
CA GLU A 707 1.84 -15.90 -10.74
C GLU A 707 2.29 -14.47 -11.02
N ASP A 708 1.68 -13.48 -10.36
CA ASP A 708 2.05 -12.06 -10.48
C ASP A 708 3.50 -11.81 -10.07
N GLY A 709 3.96 -12.49 -9.01
CA GLY A 709 5.34 -12.40 -8.52
C GLY A 709 6.36 -12.99 -9.49
N ILE A 710 6.03 -14.11 -10.13
CA ILE A 710 6.84 -14.76 -11.18
C ILE A 710 6.89 -13.87 -12.43
N ARG A 711 5.75 -13.33 -12.87
CA ARG A 711 5.66 -12.35 -13.96
C ARG A 711 6.55 -11.13 -13.67
N LYS A 712 6.52 -10.61 -12.44
CA LYS A 712 7.32 -9.46 -12.02
C LYS A 712 8.82 -9.72 -12.07
N GLU A 713 9.30 -10.87 -11.59
CA GLU A 713 10.71 -11.24 -11.74
C GLU A 713 11.11 -11.45 -13.20
N LEU A 714 10.25 -12.09 -14.01
CA LEU A 714 10.50 -12.26 -15.43
C LEU A 714 10.68 -10.90 -16.12
N VAL A 715 9.73 -9.98 -15.93
CA VAL A 715 9.75 -8.64 -16.53
C VAL A 715 11.01 -7.88 -16.13
N LYS A 716 11.38 -7.92 -14.85
CA LYS A 716 12.58 -7.28 -14.33
C LYS A 716 13.85 -7.85 -14.99
N ARG A 717 13.98 -9.18 -15.07
CA ARG A 717 15.17 -9.84 -15.62
C ARG A 717 15.30 -9.61 -17.14
N VAL A 718 14.21 -9.75 -17.88
CA VAL A 718 14.17 -9.54 -19.34
C VAL A 718 14.43 -8.08 -19.68
N ALA A 719 13.78 -7.13 -18.99
CA ALA A 719 13.99 -5.70 -19.24
C ALA A 719 15.44 -5.27 -18.93
N VAL A 720 16.05 -5.79 -17.86
CA VAL A 720 17.48 -5.56 -17.55
C VAL A 720 18.39 -6.17 -18.61
N ALA A 721 18.10 -7.39 -19.06
CA ALA A 721 18.87 -8.05 -20.12
C ALA A 721 18.83 -7.22 -21.41
N LEU A 722 17.65 -6.85 -21.89
CA LEU A 722 17.47 -6.01 -23.08
C LEU A 722 18.17 -4.65 -22.95
N HIS A 723 18.01 -3.99 -21.80
CA HIS A 723 18.64 -2.69 -21.57
C HIS A 723 20.17 -2.79 -21.64
N LYS A 724 20.79 -3.77 -20.97
CA LYS A 724 22.26 -3.91 -20.90
C LYS A 724 22.87 -4.53 -22.15
N GLY A 725 22.23 -5.52 -22.76
CA GLY A 725 22.76 -6.22 -23.92
C GLY A 725 22.78 -5.35 -25.18
N LEU A 726 21.76 -4.51 -25.36
CA LEU A 726 21.62 -3.61 -26.51
C LEU A 726 22.13 -2.20 -26.22
N ILE A 727 23.36 -2.11 -25.69
CA ILE A 727 24.14 -0.86 -25.59
C ILE A 727 25.25 -0.96 -26.62
N PHE A 728 25.35 0.00 -27.54
CA PHE A 728 26.33 -0.01 -28.62
C PHE A 728 27.36 1.09 -28.40
N ASN A 729 28.63 0.82 -28.75
CA ASN A 729 29.67 1.84 -28.74
C ASN A 729 29.76 2.53 -30.12
N PRO A 730 29.43 3.84 -30.24
CA PRO A 730 29.47 4.54 -31.53
C PRO A 730 30.86 4.62 -32.16
N ARG A 731 31.93 4.43 -31.36
CA ARG A 731 33.33 4.49 -31.81
C ARG A 731 33.91 3.13 -32.18
N ALA A 732 33.14 2.05 -32.09
CA ALA A 732 33.61 0.72 -32.47
C ALA A 732 33.89 0.66 -33.99
N LYS A 733 35.07 0.13 -34.36
CA LYS A 733 35.49 -0.01 -35.77
C LYS A 733 34.66 -1.10 -36.49
N PRO A 734 34.57 -2.35 -35.98
CA PRO A 734 33.57 -3.30 -36.44
C PRO A 734 32.22 -3.04 -35.75
N SER A 735 31.11 -3.31 -36.44
CA SER A 735 29.78 -3.27 -35.84
C SER A 735 29.63 -4.32 -34.74
N GLU A 736 29.17 -3.91 -33.56
CA GLU A 736 28.87 -4.80 -32.44
C GLU A 736 27.45 -5.38 -32.51
N LEU A 737 26.66 -4.99 -33.53
CA LEU A 737 25.24 -5.32 -33.65
C LEU A 737 24.99 -6.83 -33.69
N MET A 738 25.59 -7.52 -34.66
CA MET A 738 25.36 -8.97 -34.85
C MET A 738 25.85 -9.81 -33.66
N PRO A 739 27.06 -9.60 -33.10
CA PRO A 739 27.49 -10.30 -31.89
C PRO A 739 26.54 -10.11 -30.70
N LYS A 740 26.07 -8.87 -30.46
CA LYS A 740 25.15 -8.57 -29.36
C LYS A 740 23.77 -9.17 -29.55
N LEU A 741 23.25 -9.21 -30.78
CA LEU A 741 21.97 -9.87 -31.08
C LEU A 741 22.04 -11.38 -30.84
N LYS A 742 23.15 -12.03 -31.23
CA LYS A 742 23.38 -13.46 -30.96
C LYS A 742 23.44 -13.78 -29.46
N GLU A 743 24.17 -12.97 -28.70
CA GLU A 743 24.23 -13.10 -27.23
C GLU A 743 22.84 -12.89 -26.59
N MET A 744 22.06 -11.93 -27.11
CA MET A 744 20.70 -11.67 -26.64
C MET A 744 19.76 -12.83 -26.97
N ALA A 745 19.82 -13.39 -28.18
CA ALA A 745 19.03 -14.55 -28.58
C ALA A 745 19.30 -15.75 -27.67
N ALA A 746 20.57 -16.04 -27.37
CA ALA A 746 20.94 -17.10 -26.42
C ALA A 746 20.38 -16.84 -25.01
N THR A 747 20.41 -15.58 -24.56
CA THR A 747 19.86 -15.19 -23.25
C THR A 747 18.34 -15.38 -23.21
N MET A 748 17.61 -14.99 -24.25
CA MET A 748 16.15 -15.14 -24.34
C MET A 748 15.71 -16.59 -24.45
N ASP A 749 16.42 -17.41 -25.24
CA ASP A 749 16.19 -18.85 -25.31
C ASP A 749 16.41 -19.51 -23.94
N GLY A 750 17.42 -19.08 -23.19
CA GLY A 750 17.63 -19.49 -21.80
C GLY A 750 16.43 -19.22 -20.90
N PHE A 751 15.82 -18.03 -20.99
CA PHE A 751 14.59 -17.73 -20.25
C PHE A 751 13.40 -18.59 -20.72
N HIS A 752 13.22 -18.74 -22.03
CA HIS A 752 12.15 -19.55 -22.61
C HIS A 752 12.19 -21.01 -22.10
N ARG A 753 13.33 -21.68 -22.24
CA ARG A 753 13.54 -23.06 -21.77
C ARG A 753 13.35 -23.20 -20.26
N SER A 754 13.72 -22.17 -19.50
CA SER A 754 13.56 -22.18 -18.05
C SER A 754 12.10 -22.21 -17.61
N PHE A 755 11.23 -21.49 -18.33
CA PHE A 755 9.79 -21.48 -18.08
C PHE A 755 9.13 -22.78 -18.53
N GLU A 756 9.60 -23.37 -19.63
CA GLU A 756 9.20 -24.70 -20.06
C GLU A 756 9.55 -25.77 -19.01
N TYR A 757 10.71 -25.65 -18.36
CA TYR A 757 11.16 -26.59 -17.33
C TYR A 757 10.35 -26.49 -16.02
N ILE A 758 10.07 -25.28 -15.51
CA ILE A 758 9.44 -25.12 -14.18
C ILE A 758 7.92 -25.22 -14.20
N GLN A 759 7.26 -25.14 -15.37
CA GLN A 759 5.80 -24.98 -15.46
C GLN A 759 5.03 -26.05 -14.68
N ASP A 760 5.48 -27.31 -14.73
CA ASP A 760 4.83 -28.43 -14.07
C ASP A 760 5.04 -28.40 -12.54
N TYR A 761 6.22 -27.95 -12.09
CA TYR A 761 6.55 -27.86 -10.67
C TYR A 761 5.85 -26.72 -9.94
N VAL A 762 5.44 -25.69 -10.68
CA VAL A 762 4.80 -24.48 -10.16
C VAL A 762 3.29 -24.44 -10.48
N SER A 763 2.81 -25.32 -11.38
CA SER A 763 1.42 -25.37 -11.85
C SER A 763 0.95 -24.05 -12.49
N ILE A 764 1.78 -23.50 -13.39
CA ILE A 764 1.52 -22.28 -14.16
C ILE A 764 1.71 -22.51 -15.66
N TYR A 765 1.05 -21.71 -16.49
CA TYR A 765 1.23 -21.76 -17.94
C TYR A 765 2.47 -20.96 -18.35
N GLY A 766 3.65 -21.56 -18.21
CA GLY A 766 4.94 -20.87 -18.36
C GLY A 766 5.12 -20.20 -19.73
N LEU A 767 4.82 -20.92 -20.82
CA LEU A 767 4.94 -20.40 -22.19
C LEU A 767 3.98 -19.24 -22.49
N LYS A 768 2.76 -19.29 -21.93
CA LYS A 768 1.78 -18.21 -22.06
C LYS A 768 2.28 -16.94 -21.37
N ILE A 769 2.76 -17.08 -20.14
CA ILE A 769 3.34 -15.97 -19.36
C ILE A 769 4.53 -15.35 -20.11
N TRP A 770 5.43 -16.17 -20.64
CA TRP A 770 6.56 -15.69 -21.45
C TRP A 770 6.10 -14.82 -22.63
N GLN A 771 5.15 -15.29 -23.44
CA GLN A 771 4.66 -14.56 -24.61
C GLN A 771 3.97 -13.25 -24.22
N GLU A 772 3.12 -13.27 -23.19
CA GLU A 772 2.41 -12.08 -22.70
C GLU A 772 3.38 -11.01 -22.19
N GLU A 773 4.34 -11.38 -21.34
CA GLU A 773 5.23 -10.42 -20.70
C GLU A 773 6.30 -9.88 -21.65
N VAL A 774 6.88 -10.71 -22.55
CA VAL A 774 7.83 -10.23 -23.57
C VAL A 774 7.16 -9.24 -24.52
N SER A 775 5.95 -9.55 -24.98
CA SER A 775 5.13 -8.62 -25.78
C SER A 775 4.92 -7.30 -25.05
N ARG A 776 4.56 -7.35 -23.76
CA ARG A 776 4.32 -6.16 -22.94
C ARG A 776 5.57 -5.30 -22.80
N ILE A 777 6.73 -5.90 -22.54
CA ILE A 777 8.00 -5.20 -22.38
C ILE A 777 8.40 -4.49 -23.66
N VAL A 778 8.37 -5.18 -24.80
CA VAL A 778 8.80 -4.60 -26.08
C VAL A 778 7.86 -3.47 -26.48
N ASN A 779 6.54 -3.69 -26.44
CA ASN A 779 5.57 -2.68 -26.86
C ASN A 779 5.59 -1.44 -25.97
N TYR A 780 5.76 -1.59 -24.65
CA TYR A 780 5.94 -0.45 -23.75
C TYR A 780 7.18 0.37 -24.10
N ASN A 781 8.33 -0.26 -24.33
CA ASN A 781 9.56 0.45 -24.68
C ASN A 781 9.45 1.16 -26.04
N VAL A 782 8.75 0.56 -27.01
CA VAL A 782 8.43 1.19 -28.29
C VAL A 782 7.55 2.42 -28.09
N GLU A 783 6.49 2.32 -27.28
CA GLU A 783 5.61 3.45 -26.97
C GLU A 783 6.36 4.60 -26.31
N GLN A 784 7.21 4.30 -25.33
CA GLN A 784 8.02 5.30 -24.64
C GLN A 784 9.08 5.96 -25.55
N GLU A 785 9.65 5.23 -26.51
CA GLU A 785 10.53 5.83 -27.52
C GLU A 785 9.74 6.70 -28.51
N CYS A 786 8.53 6.27 -28.89
CA CYS A 786 7.65 7.00 -29.81
C CYS A 786 7.15 8.32 -29.21
N ASN A 787 7.07 8.45 -27.88
CA ASN A 787 6.75 9.71 -27.20
C ASN A 787 7.69 10.88 -27.59
N ASN A 788 8.90 10.61 -28.10
CA ASN A 788 9.80 11.65 -28.64
C ASN A 788 9.30 12.31 -29.95
N PHE A 789 8.30 11.70 -30.59
CA PHE A 789 7.73 12.13 -31.87
C PHE A 789 6.28 12.60 -31.73
N LEU A 790 5.70 12.51 -30.52
CA LEU A 790 4.32 12.88 -30.21
C LEU A 790 4.27 14.20 -29.44
N ARG A 791 3.24 15.01 -29.70
CA ARG A 791 2.93 16.23 -28.93
C ARG A 791 2.26 15.88 -27.60
N THR A 792 1.19 15.10 -27.66
CA THR A 792 0.56 14.50 -26.47
C THR A 792 1.26 13.18 -26.14
N LYS A 793 1.96 13.14 -25.01
CA LYS A 793 2.77 12.00 -24.59
C LYS A 793 1.92 11.05 -23.78
N ILE A 794 2.10 9.75 -24.03
CA ILE A 794 1.46 8.71 -23.25
C ILE A 794 2.26 8.55 -21.96
N GLN A 795 1.66 8.98 -20.85
CA GLN A 795 2.23 8.85 -19.52
C GLN A 795 2.12 7.40 -19.01
N ASP A 796 2.90 7.05 -17.99
CA ASP A 796 2.92 5.68 -17.45
C ASP A 796 1.56 5.18 -16.99
N TRP A 797 0.76 6.06 -16.39
CA TRP A 797 -0.57 5.74 -15.89
C TRP A 797 -1.62 5.61 -17.01
N GLN A 798 -1.31 6.10 -18.23
CA GLN A 798 -2.14 5.97 -19.43
C GLN A 798 -1.75 4.77 -20.30
N SER A 799 -0.51 4.29 -20.17
CA SER A 799 0.00 3.17 -20.97
C SER A 799 -0.72 1.88 -20.63
N MET A 800 -1.32 1.24 -21.64
CA MET A 800 -1.97 -0.07 -21.49
C MET A 800 -0.99 -1.21 -21.16
N TYR A 801 0.30 -0.98 -21.41
CA TYR A 801 1.36 -1.97 -21.15
C TYR A 801 1.97 -1.83 -19.75
N GLN A 802 1.79 -0.69 -19.10
CA GLN A 802 2.30 -0.47 -17.76
C GLN A 802 1.30 -1.01 -16.73
N SER A 803 1.80 -1.74 -15.75
CA SER A 803 0.99 -2.28 -14.65
C SER A 803 1.50 -1.72 -13.34
N THR A 804 0.59 -1.33 -12.44
CA THR A 804 0.93 -0.92 -11.07
C THR A 804 1.49 -2.09 -10.26
N HIS A 805 1.01 -3.31 -10.51
CA HIS A 805 1.43 -4.51 -9.78
C HIS A 805 2.71 -5.15 -10.35
N ILE A 806 2.85 -5.11 -11.68
CA ILE A 806 3.98 -5.71 -12.42
C ILE A 806 4.63 -4.59 -13.24
N PRO A 807 5.30 -3.62 -12.62
CA PRO A 807 5.84 -2.47 -13.36
C PRO A 807 7.00 -2.89 -14.27
N ILE A 808 7.00 -2.37 -15.49
CA ILE A 808 8.16 -2.45 -16.39
C ILE A 808 9.17 -1.39 -15.95
N PRO A 809 10.42 -1.79 -15.61
CA PRO A 809 11.41 -0.86 -15.08
C PRO A 809 11.83 0.16 -16.13
N LYS A 810 11.97 1.41 -15.70
CA LYS A 810 12.63 2.47 -16.47
C LYS A 810 14.11 2.51 -16.13
N PHE A 811 14.90 2.80 -17.15
CA PHE A 811 16.34 2.96 -17.02
C PHE A 811 16.73 4.39 -17.42
N PRO A 812 17.77 4.98 -16.81
CA PRO A 812 18.27 6.27 -17.26
C PRO A 812 18.77 6.16 -18.71
N PRO A 813 18.51 7.19 -19.56
CA PRO A 813 19.06 7.25 -20.91
C PRO A 813 20.59 7.15 -20.89
N VAL A 814 21.14 6.30 -21.74
CA VAL A 814 22.60 6.12 -21.91
C VAL A 814 23.12 6.97 -23.07
N ASP A 815 22.24 7.26 -24.02
CA ASP A 815 22.47 8.10 -25.19
C ASP A 815 21.20 8.95 -25.45
N GLU A 816 21.07 9.52 -26.65
CA GLU A 816 19.89 10.28 -27.07
C GLU A 816 18.60 9.43 -27.07
N SER A 817 18.66 8.11 -26.85
CA SER A 817 17.52 7.18 -26.92
C SER A 817 16.97 6.96 -25.52
N MET A 818 15.65 6.92 -25.41
CA MET A 818 15.00 6.70 -24.12
C MET A 818 15.05 5.22 -23.70
N THR A 819 15.10 4.31 -24.68
CA THR A 819 14.96 2.86 -24.48
C THR A 819 15.93 2.05 -25.36
N PHE A 820 15.97 0.73 -25.16
CA PHE A 820 16.84 -0.16 -25.95
C PHE A 820 16.42 -0.25 -27.41
N ILE A 821 15.13 -0.07 -27.74
CA ILE A 821 14.65 -0.20 -29.12
C ILE A 821 15.07 1.01 -29.96
N GLY A 822 15.13 2.20 -29.35
CA GLY A 822 15.72 3.39 -29.96
C GLY A 822 17.21 3.20 -30.25
N ARG A 823 17.96 2.60 -29.31
CA ARG A 823 19.38 2.26 -29.50
C ARG A 823 19.59 1.28 -30.65
N LEU A 824 18.78 0.22 -30.69
CA LEU A 824 18.81 -0.75 -31.77
C LEU A 824 18.52 -0.09 -33.12
N CYS A 825 17.45 0.70 -33.21
CA CYS A 825 17.07 1.41 -34.43
C CYS A 825 18.19 2.35 -34.92
N ARG A 826 18.77 3.16 -34.02
CA ARG A 826 19.84 4.08 -34.40
C ARG A 826 21.13 3.39 -34.77
N GLU A 827 21.46 2.26 -34.15
CA GLU A 827 22.62 1.47 -34.55
C GLU A 827 22.42 0.89 -35.95
N ILE A 828 21.21 0.41 -36.27
CA ILE A 828 20.86 -0.03 -37.63
C ILE A 828 21.04 1.13 -38.62
N LEU A 829 20.47 2.30 -38.33
CA LEU A 829 20.61 3.50 -39.19
C LEU A 829 22.07 3.97 -39.33
N ARG A 830 22.88 3.81 -38.29
CA ARG A 830 24.31 4.17 -38.31
C ARG A 830 25.10 3.29 -39.27
N ILE A 831 24.86 1.98 -39.25
CA ILE A 831 25.57 1.04 -40.13
C ILE A 831 25.03 1.07 -41.57
N THR A 832 23.81 1.53 -41.79
CA THR A 832 23.21 1.73 -43.12
C THR A 832 23.27 3.18 -43.59
N ASP A 833 24.14 4.01 -43.01
CA ASP A 833 24.28 5.41 -43.41
C ASP A 833 24.75 5.51 -44.88
N PRO A 834 23.93 6.10 -45.77
CA PRO A 834 24.24 6.21 -47.20
C PRO A 834 25.48 7.06 -47.50
N LYS A 835 26.03 7.80 -46.52
CA LYS A 835 27.30 8.54 -46.66
C LYS A 835 28.53 7.62 -46.65
N VAL A 836 28.41 6.43 -46.08
CA VAL A 836 29.54 5.51 -45.84
C VAL A 836 29.27 4.14 -46.44
N THR A 837 28.01 3.73 -46.60
CA THR A 837 27.63 2.41 -47.10
C THR A 837 26.71 2.50 -48.33
N CYS A 838 26.66 1.42 -49.11
CA CYS A 838 25.76 1.28 -50.25
C CYS A 838 24.99 -0.05 -50.18
N TYR A 839 23.71 0.01 -50.56
CA TYR A 839 22.87 -1.17 -50.70
C TYR A 839 22.90 -1.71 -52.12
N ILE A 840 23.13 -3.02 -52.27
CA ILE A 840 23.11 -3.71 -53.56
C ILE A 840 21.86 -4.59 -53.61
N ASP A 841 20.87 -4.15 -54.39
CA ASP A 841 19.56 -4.79 -54.54
C ASP A 841 19.67 -6.25 -55.01
N GLN A 842 20.54 -6.53 -55.98
CA GLN A 842 20.72 -7.90 -56.50
C GLN A 842 21.26 -8.88 -55.46
N MET A 843 21.95 -8.38 -54.42
CA MET A 843 22.55 -9.18 -53.36
C MET A 843 21.76 -9.11 -52.04
N ASN A 844 20.80 -8.18 -51.92
CA ASN A 844 20.09 -7.86 -50.68
C ASN A 844 21.02 -7.52 -49.50
N THR A 845 22.16 -6.87 -49.77
CA THR A 845 23.25 -6.68 -48.80
C THR A 845 23.80 -5.25 -48.83
N TRP A 846 24.17 -4.75 -47.65
CA TRP A 846 24.87 -3.48 -47.47
C TRP A 846 26.39 -3.69 -47.45
N TYR A 847 27.12 -2.85 -48.20
CA TYR A 847 28.58 -2.86 -48.27
C TYR A 847 29.15 -1.52 -47.84
N ASP A 848 30.31 -1.54 -47.20
CA ASP A 848 31.07 -0.32 -46.89
C ASP A 848 31.74 0.21 -48.16
N MET A 849 31.55 1.50 -48.46
CA MET A 849 32.01 2.11 -49.71
C MET A 849 33.54 2.17 -49.83
N LYS A 850 34.29 2.15 -48.72
CA LYS A 850 35.75 2.28 -48.71
C LYS A 850 36.45 0.94 -48.69
N THR A 851 35.95 0.02 -47.89
CA THR A 851 36.57 -1.29 -47.63
C THR A 851 35.97 -2.39 -48.49
N HIS A 852 34.80 -2.15 -49.11
CA HIS A 852 34.01 -3.12 -49.86
C HIS A 852 33.63 -4.37 -49.03
N GLN A 853 33.72 -4.28 -47.70
CA GLN A 853 33.32 -5.36 -46.81
C GLN A 853 31.81 -5.35 -46.61
N GLU A 854 31.26 -6.54 -46.44
CA GLU A 854 29.87 -6.72 -46.06
C GLU A 854 29.62 -6.14 -44.66
N VAL A 855 28.59 -5.30 -44.55
CA VAL A 855 28.20 -4.64 -43.31
C VAL A 855 27.03 -5.38 -42.66
N THR A 856 25.96 -5.62 -43.43
CA THR A 856 24.78 -6.35 -42.98
C THR A 856 23.93 -6.84 -44.15
N ASN A 857 23.08 -7.83 -43.91
CA ASN A 857 22.25 -8.51 -44.91
C ASN A 857 20.88 -8.89 -44.32
N ASN A 858 20.11 -9.71 -45.03
CA ASN A 858 18.79 -10.16 -44.58
C ASN A 858 18.80 -10.99 -43.28
N TYR A 859 19.91 -11.64 -42.90
CA TYR A 859 20.00 -12.41 -41.65
C TYR A 859 19.87 -11.53 -40.41
N LEU A 860 20.12 -10.22 -40.52
CA LEU A 860 19.89 -9.27 -39.43
C LEU A 860 18.45 -9.37 -38.88
N PHE A 861 17.45 -9.47 -39.77
CA PHE A 861 16.05 -9.56 -39.35
C PHE A 861 15.73 -10.89 -38.66
N SER A 862 16.36 -11.99 -39.09
CA SER A 862 16.26 -13.28 -38.41
C SER A 862 16.85 -13.21 -36.99
N GLU A 863 18.01 -12.60 -36.82
CA GLU A 863 18.63 -12.43 -35.50
C GLU A 863 17.83 -11.49 -34.58
N ILE A 864 17.19 -10.47 -35.15
CA ILE A 864 16.24 -9.62 -34.41
C ILE A 864 15.00 -10.44 -34.02
N GLN A 865 14.49 -11.30 -34.89
CA GLN A 865 13.37 -12.19 -34.58
C GLN A 865 13.72 -13.18 -33.47
N ASP A 866 14.92 -13.77 -33.49
CA ASP A 866 15.36 -14.71 -32.47
C ASP A 866 15.63 -14.04 -31.11
N SER A 867 16.05 -12.76 -31.12
CA SER A 867 16.35 -12.01 -29.90
C SER A 867 15.17 -11.24 -29.29
N LEU A 868 14.26 -10.70 -30.10
CA LEU A 868 13.15 -9.82 -29.65
C LEU A 868 11.77 -10.33 -30.07
N GLY A 869 11.70 -11.43 -30.82
CA GLY A 869 10.46 -11.96 -31.38
C GLY A 869 9.87 -11.07 -32.48
N THR A 870 8.68 -11.46 -32.92
CA THR A 870 7.88 -10.69 -33.88
C THR A 870 7.51 -9.29 -33.38
N PHE A 871 7.39 -9.13 -32.06
CA PHE A 871 7.11 -7.84 -31.41
C PHE A 871 8.26 -6.85 -31.61
N GLY A 872 9.52 -7.30 -31.58
CA GLY A 872 10.68 -6.44 -31.85
C GLY A 872 10.69 -5.88 -33.26
N LEU A 873 10.42 -6.73 -34.25
CA LEU A 873 10.33 -6.33 -35.65
C LEU A 873 9.20 -5.31 -35.89
N ASN A 874 8.00 -5.59 -35.37
CA ASN A 874 6.86 -4.67 -35.44
C ASN A 874 7.18 -3.34 -34.72
N GLY A 875 7.82 -3.42 -33.56
CA GLY A 875 8.25 -2.26 -32.79
C GLY A 875 9.22 -1.36 -33.55
N LEU A 876 10.21 -1.94 -34.23
CA LEU A 876 11.14 -1.22 -35.10
C LEU A 876 10.43 -0.57 -36.29
N ASP A 877 9.55 -1.30 -36.97
CA ASP A 877 8.76 -0.77 -38.08
C ASP A 877 7.92 0.44 -37.66
N ARG A 878 7.22 0.33 -36.53
CA ARG A 878 6.43 1.43 -35.94
C ARG A 878 7.31 2.64 -35.60
N LEU A 879 8.45 2.43 -34.97
CA LEU A 879 9.38 3.51 -34.62
C LEU A 879 9.93 4.21 -35.87
N LEU A 880 10.33 3.43 -36.89
CA LEU A 880 10.78 3.97 -38.18
C LEU A 880 9.68 4.77 -38.87
N CYS A 881 8.42 4.32 -38.83
CA CYS A 881 7.29 5.09 -39.33
C CYS A 881 7.17 6.47 -38.66
N PHE A 882 7.32 6.55 -37.33
CA PHE A 882 7.33 7.84 -36.62
C PHE A 882 8.51 8.73 -37.03
N MET A 883 9.70 8.15 -37.18
CA MET A 883 10.87 8.88 -37.66
C MET A 883 10.65 9.43 -39.07
N ILE A 884 10.10 8.63 -39.99
CA ILE A 884 9.75 9.04 -41.35
C ILE A 884 8.73 10.18 -41.32
N VAL A 885 7.67 10.07 -40.52
CA VAL A 885 6.66 11.14 -40.39
C VAL A 885 7.30 12.44 -39.91
N LYS A 886 8.19 12.38 -38.91
CA LYS A 886 8.91 13.56 -38.42
C LYS A 886 9.80 14.17 -39.50
N GLU A 887 10.55 13.37 -40.25
CA GLU A 887 11.38 13.88 -41.34
C GLU A 887 10.54 14.46 -42.49
N LEU A 888 9.40 13.85 -42.82
CA LEU A 888 8.45 14.41 -43.79
C LEU A 888 7.86 15.73 -43.31
N GLN A 889 7.51 15.86 -42.03
CA GLN A 889 7.05 17.12 -41.45
C GLN A 889 8.13 18.19 -41.49
N ASN A 890 9.38 17.85 -41.15
CA ASN A 890 10.53 18.74 -41.25
C ASN A 890 10.73 19.20 -42.70
N PHE A 891 10.67 18.25 -43.64
CA PHE A 891 10.77 18.52 -45.07
C PHE A 891 9.64 19.45 -45.55
N ILE A 892 8.38 19.22 -45.13
CA ILE A 892 7.25 20.08 -45.48
C ILE A 892 7.43 21.50 -44.91
N ARG A 893 7.88 21.64 -43.67
CA ARG A 893 8.17 22.96 -43.05
C ARG A 893 9.27 23.69 -43.81
N LEU A 894 10.33 22.99 -44.19
CA LEU A 894 11.43 23.54 -44.99
C LEU A 894 10.98 23.90 -46.40
N TYR A 895 10.19 23.04 -47.05
CA TYR A 895 9.58 23.29 -48.37
C TYR A 895 8.68 24.53 -48.34
N GLN A 896 7.83 24.65 -47.32
CA GLN A 896 6.98 25.82 -47.13
C GLN A 896 7.82 27.10 -46.97
N ARG A 897 8.90 27.05 -46.18
CA ARG A 897 9.76 28.20 -45.90
C ARG A 897 10.62 28.61 -47.10
N LEU A 898 11.30 27.65 -47.74
CA LEU A 898 12.31 27.90 -48.76
C LEU A 898 11.74 28.00 -50.18
N ILE A 899 10.57 27.41 -50.43
CA ILE A 899 9.94 27.41 -51.76
C ILE A 899 8.59 28.12 -51.74
N LEU A 900 7.64 27.73 -50.87
CA LEU A 900 6.30 28.31 -50.95
C LEU A 900 6.21 29.76 -50.47
N LYS A 901 7.05 30.17 -49.52
CA LYS A 901 7.09 31.55 -48.99
C LYS A 901 8.12 32.44 -49.69
N ASP A 902 9.07 31.87 -50.44
CA ASP A 902 10.06 32.63 -51.21
C ASP A 902 9.60 32.85 -52.66
N ARG A 903 9.12 34.06 -52.94
CA ARG A 903 8.64 34.46 -54.27
C ARG A 903 9.72 34.34 -55.35
N THR A 904 10.98 34.61 -54.99
CA THR A 904 12.14 34.52 -55.88
C THR A 904 12.42 33.08 -56.31
N ALA A 905 12.28 32.13 -55.36
CA ALA A 905 12.41 30.71 -55.63
C ALA A 905 11.29 30.22 -56.57
N GLN A 906 10.04 30.63 -56.33
CA GLN A 906 8.91 30.26 -57.19
C GLN A 906 9.05 30.78 -58.62
N GLU A 907 9.46 32.04 -58.79
CA GLU A 907 9.64 32.65 -60.11
C GLU A 907 10.79 31.95 -60.87
N THR A 908 11.87 31.61 -60.18
CA THR A 908 13.00 30.87 -60.76
C THR A 908 12.59 29.47 -61.21
N LEU A 909 11.84 28.72 -60.38
CA LEU A 909 11.37 27.37 -60.73
C LEU A 909 10.34 27.39 -61.87
N ARG A 910 9.43 28.38 -61.90
CA ARG A 910 8.47 28.57 -63.01
C ARG A 910 9.18 28.91 -64.32
N ALA A 911 10.21 29.77 -64.27
CA ALA A 911 11.01 30.10 -65.44
C ALA A 911 11.76 28.86 -65.98
N LEU A 912 12.34 28.05 -65.08
CA LEU A 912 12.98 26.79 -65.45
C LEU A 912 11.98 25.81 -66.09
N GLN A 913 10.80 25.65 -65.48
CA GLN A 913 9.76 24.76 -66.00
C GLN A 913 9.37 25.10 -67.44
N LYS A 914 9.23 26.40 -67.78
CA LYS A 914 8.91 26.84 -69.14
C LYS A 914 9.98 26.46 -70.16
N VAL A 915 11.26 26.53 -69.77
CA VAL A 915 12.41 26.27 -70.66
C VAL A 915 12.67 24.78 -70.84
N VAL A 916 12.36 23.96 -69.83
CA VAL A 916 12.57 22.51 -69.83
C VAL A 916 11.35 21.75 -70.36
N THR A 917 10.25 22.44 -70.69
CA THR A 917 9.06 21.81 -71.28
C THR A 917 9.16 21.81 -72.82
N PRO A 918 9.00 20.66 -73.50
CA PRO A 918 8.63 19.34 -72.97
C PRO A 918 9.79 18.66 -72.23
N VAL A 919 9.50 17.99 -71.10
CA VAL A 919 10.48 17.40 -70.18
C VAL A 919 11.39 16.34 -70.83
N LYS A 920 10.97 15.78 -71.97
CA LYS A 920 11.74 14.82 -72.77
C LYS A 920 12.47 15.46 -73.97
N GLY A 921 12.41 16.77 -74.13
CA GLY A 921 13.04 17.54 -75.21
C GLY A 921 14.48 17.96 -74.88
N ILE A 922 15.26 18.26 -75.92
CA ILE A 922 16.63 18.77 -75.77
C ILE A 922 16.57 20.26 -75.45
N VAL A 923 17.10 20.65 -74.28
CA VAL A 923 17.15 22.05 -73.85
C VAL A 923 18.31 22.78 -74.53
N ALA A 924 18.00 23.80 -75.33
CA ALA A 924 19.01 24.64 -75.97
C ALA A 924 19.84 25.42 -74.92
N ASN A 925 21.16 25.52 -75.07
CA ASN A 925 22.07 26.14 -74.09
C ASN A 925 21.96 25.55 -72.66
N SER A 926 21.75 24.24 -72.57
CA SER A 926 21.58 23.48 -71.32
C SER A 926 22.60 23.82 -70.23
N ALA A 927 23.89 23.92 -70.56
CA ALA A 927 24.95 24.21 -69.60
C ALA A 927 24.73 25.55 -68.86
N LYS A 928 24.36 26.62 -69.59
CA LYS A 928 24.12 27.95 -69.01
C LYS A 928 22.82 27.99 -68.21
N ILE A 929 21.78 27.34 -68.72
CA ILE A 929 20.44 27.33 -68.12
C ILE A 929 20.44 26.53 -66.81
N TYR A 930 21.01 25.32 -66.82
CA TYR A 930 21.14 24.51 -65.61
C TYR A 930 22.11 25.12 -64.61
N SER A 931 23.25 25.67 -65.05
CA SER A 931 24.18 26.37 -64.14
C SER A 931 23.51 27.55 -63.44
N ALA A 932 22.81 28.42 -64.17
CA ALA A 932 22.11 29.56 -63.59
C ALA A 932 20.96 29.15 -62.66
N ALA A 933 20.24 28.06 -62.99
CA ALA A 933 19.22 27.49 -62.12
C ALA A 933 19.82 26.97 -60.82
N ILE A 934 20.88 26.15 -60.90
CA ILE A 934 21.57 25.58 -59.73
C ILE A 934 22.09 26.68 -58.80
N THR A 935 22.70 27.75 -59.33
CA THR A 935 23.17 28.88 -58.51
C THR A 935 22.01 29.58 -57.78
N LYS A 936 20.88 29.78 -58.45
CA LYS A 936 19.71 30.44 -57.86
C LYS A 936 18.92 29.55 -56.89
N THR A 937 19.02 28.23 -57.02
CA THR A 937 18.37 27.25 -56.13
C THR A 937 19.35 26.56 -55.18
N GLN A 938 20.57 27.06 -55.04
CA GLN A 938 21.63 26.46 -54.22
C GLN A 938 21.24 26.29 -52.75
N LYS A 939 20.38 27.16 -52.22
CA LYS A 939 19.86 27.07 -50.84
C LYS A 939 18.77 25.99 -50.66
N ILE A 940 18.24 25.46 -51.76
CA ILE A 940 17.16 24.47 -51.78
C ILE A 940 17.75 23.06 -51.80
N TRP A 941 18.76 22.81 -52.64
CA TRP A 941 19.31 21.47 -52.88
C TRP A 941 19.87 20.74 -51.67
N PRO A 942 20.55 21.37 -50.69
CA PRO A 942 21.03 20.68 -49.50
C PRO A 942 19.93 19.94 -48.74
N VAL A 943 18.69 20.43 -48.78
CA VAL A 943 17.52 19.79 -48.13
C VAL A 943 17.03 18.55 -48.89
N TYR A 944 17.33 18.44 -50.19
CA TYR A 944 16.94 17.31 -51.05
C TYR A 944 18.07 16.32 -51.29
N LEU A 945 19.33 16.77 -51.17
CA LEU A 945 20.54 16.01 -51.53
C LEU A 945 21.37 15.60 -50.31
N MET A 946 21.14 16.19 -49.12
CA MET A 946 21.65 15.61 -47.89
C MET A 946 20.60 14.68 -47.30
N PRO A 947 20.93 13.40 -47.03
CA PRO A 947 20.25 12.63 -46.02
C PRO A 947 20.60 13.14 -44.62
#